data_AF-A0A939RI66-F1
#
_entry.id   AF-A0A939RI66-F1
#
_cell.length_a   1.000
_cell.length_b   1.000
_cell.length_c   1.000
_cell.angle_alpha   90.00
_cell.angle_beta   90.00
_cell.angle_gamma   90.00
#
_symmetry.space_group_name_H-M   'P 1'
#
loop_
_entity.id
_entity.type
_entity.pdbx_description
1 polymer ?
#
loop_
_entity_poly.entity_id
_entity_poly.type
_entity_poly.pdbx_seq_one_letter_code
_entity_poly.pdbx_strand_id
1 'polypeptide(L)'
;SVAPAAKPLPPALLGQVVMGQPAGTTVQLAPRPGQKTRSAKPVAAARSAAPAGTAAATAQSCTPADFGSRSGADLVSFIEGSTTDCVNTLFNVTGTDAGNIFKESKMLTVANAFQNLAGGYTGDNSTAILQLVLFLRAGWYVQSNNADAVGPYDAALTSANKAALDAFFGSAHWTDVNDNNGTVLNEVLVLTDSANLQGSYLGVYKQVLNSYNNSYNAFPKMLKSVNAVLSAPLWRGNWNSDFVNAVSADPSVGTTLGTFALNHKDLLGTANSYLDVNAGNDLGRMAGDGPAVETALKGQVKAVLDGAQITGTTGPLYVHTAFQANYYDGGQCSYYGTCNLPAKLTAAVLPNQLVCDNRTIQTEALSPADLAAVCASLRGEDTFFHNLVKDNGPIPGQYDKTITLAVFANQADYLTYSWAIFGNSTNNGGQTVMDPTDPNNQAVSVMYQKSWNDGFTGNVWNLNHEYTHYLDNIYDMKGNFSTEISVPDIWWIEGVAEYESYAYRGTTDTQAMSEAAKHTYKLSTVFQNTYGNSDSVRTYPWGYLAVRYMFEKHPADIYNMLGHFRTGDYQGGYAVYNNIGTGYDADFDAWLNACAGGACYAAGPTALFGQTVNGSTVTLADKSVQTGAGQITAWHWTFGDGSASDQQNPTHTYAAAGTYTVALTVTDNTGKTASTPASVTVTTGSGTGGGTLPTCTDPRTDALGQNCSRANLSATAGNLDYLYVYLPAGTSTLKITTSGGTGTAYLYYNDGTWASPSAYTASSTNSGTTQSITVTNPTAGYRYVSLYAQTDFSGVTVGTQF
;
A
#
# COMPACT_ATOMS: atom_id res chain seq x y z
N SER A 1 -24.20 -17.88 35.10
CA SER A 1 -24.07 -16.56 34.44
C SER A 1 -22.84 -16.61 33.57
N VAL A 2 -23.01 -16.86 32.28
CA VAL A 2 -21.90 -17.11 31.33
C VAL A 2 -21.59 -15.78 30.65
N ALA A 3 -20.43 -15.20 30.95
CA ALA A 3 -19.90 -14.06 30.20
C ALA A 3 -19.53 -14.51 28.78
N PRO A 4 -19.80 -13.72 27.73
CA PRO A 4 -19.40 -14.09 26.38
C PRO A 4 -17.87 -13.97 26.25
N ALA A 5 -17.20 -15.10 26.01
CA ALA A 5 -15.79 -15.13 25.65
C ALA A 5 -15.58 -14.37 24.31
N ALA A 6 -14.55 -13.54 24.25
CA ALA A 6 -14.19 -12.80 23.06
C ALA A 6 -13.89 -13.76 21.90
N LYS A 7 -14.50 -13.51 20.74
CA LYS A 7 -14.34 -14.31 19.51
C LYS A 7 -12.95 -14.05 18.87
N PRO A 8 -12.09 -15.08 18.67
CA PRO A 8 -10.74 -14.89 18.11
C PRO A 8 -10.72 -14.48 16.61
N LEU A 9 -10.18 -13.32 16.23
CA LEU A 9 -10.38 -12.78 14.87
C LEU A 9 -9.37 -13.24 13.78
N PRO A 10 -9.79 -13.16 12.50
CA PRO A 10 -9.21 -13.80 11.32
C PRO A 10 -7.86 -13.26 10.77
N PRO A 11 -6.84 -14.11 10.54
CA PRO A 11 -5.64 -13.93 9.67
C PRO A 11 -5.78 -13.38 8.25
N ALA A 12 -6.95 -12.92 7.82
CA ALA A 12 -7.10 -12.11 6.62
C ALA A 12 -6.41 -10.72 6.73
N LEU A 13 -5.79 -10.39 7.87
CA LEU A 13 -4.95 -9.21 8.05
C LEU A 13 -3.45 -9.43 7.79
N LEU A 14 -3.03 -10.63 7.38
CA LEU A 14 -1.66 -10.87 6.89
C LEU A 14 -1.56 -10.91 5.35
N GLY A 15 -2.70 -10.75 4.65
CA GLY A 15 -2.81 -10.90 3.20
C GLY A 15 -3.30 -9.68 2.41
N GLN A 16 -3.54 -8.51 3.03
CA GLN A 16 -3.80 -7.30 2.24
C GLN A 16 -2.48 -6.68 1.78
N VAL A 17 -1.96 -7.26 0.69
CA VAL A 17 -1.44 -6.45 -0.41
C VAL A 17 -2.65 -5.74 -1.01
N VAL A 18 -2.90 -4.50 -0.60
CA VAL A 18 -3.56 -3.56 -1.51
C VAL A 18 -2.51 -3.32 -2.60
N MET A 19 -2.78 -3.83 -3.81
CA MET A 19 -2.01 -3.46 -4.98
C MET A 19 -2.09 -1.94 -5.13
N GLY A 20 -0.95 -1.28 -4.94
CA GLY A 20 -0.75 0.16 -5.17
C GLY A 20 -0.63 1.03 -3.92
N GLN A 21 0.41 0.85 -3.09
CA GLN A 21 0.79 1.84 -2.06
C GLN A 21 2.30 1.80 -1.76
N PRO A 22 3.05 2.91 -1.92
CA PRO A 22 4.27 3.15 -1.15
C PRO A 22 4.07 4.19 -0.02
N ALA A 23 4.55 3.82 1.17
CA ALA A 23 5.00 4.58 2.38
C ALA A 23 4.00 5.36 3.28
N GLY A 24 3.90 4.92 4.56
CA GLY A 24 3.60 5.80 5.72
C GLY A 24 2.67 5.21 6.81
N THR A 25 3.24 4.57 7.84
CA THR A 25 2.63 4.38 9.19
C THR A 25 1.15 3.97 9.30
N THR A 26 0.77 2.75 8.91
CA THR A 26 -0.53 2.19 9.35
C THR A 26 -0.48 1.86 10.84
N VAL A 27 -0.83 2.85 11.67
CA VAL A 27 -1.05 2.69 13.10
C VAL A 27 -2.53 2.37 13.32
N GLN A 28 -2.81 1.42 14.21
CA GLN A 28 -4.19 1.00 14.48
C GLN A 28 -4.90 2.08 15.31
N LEU A 29 -5.83 2.79 14.67
CA LEU A 29 -6.54 3.93 15.27
C LEU A 29 -7.90 3.59 15.84
N ALA A 30 -8.58 2.61 15.25
CA ALA A 30 -9.91 2.19 15.66
C ALA A 30 -10.01 0.66 15.65
N PRO A 31 -10.57 0.06 16.72
CA PRO A 31 -11.08 -1.30 16.67
C PRO A 31 -12.30 -1.39 15.76
N ARG A 32 -12.44 -2.46 14.97
CA ARG A 32 -13.71 -2.75 14.29
C ARG A 32 -14.84 -2.90 15.32
N PRO A 33 -15.95 -2.15 15.22
CA PRO A 33 -17.17 -2.48 15.92
C PRO A 33 -17.72 -3.80 15.38
N GLY A 34 -18.25 -4.64 16.26
CA GLY A 34 -18.99 -5.83 15.86
C GLY A 34 -20.19 -5.47 14.98
N GLN A 35 -20.12 -5.77 13.70
CA GLN A 35 -21.29 -5.78 12.81
C GLN A 35 -21.51 -7.18 12.22
N LYS A 36 -22.77 -7.60 12.34
CA LYS A 36 -23.33 -8.84 11.80
C LYS A 36 -23.11 -8.90 10.29
N THR A 37 -22.61 -10.04 9.82
CA THR A 37 -22.35 -10.37 8.42
C THR A 37 -23.62 -10.38 7.58
N ARG A 38 -23.64 -9.60 6.48
CA ARG A 38 -24.41 -9.94 5.26
C ARG A 38 -23.45 -10.60 4.27
N SER A 39 -23.81 -11.81 3.84
CA SER A 39 -23.02 -12.70 3.00
C SER A 39 -22.82 -12.16 1.58
N ALA A 40 -21.57 -12.08 1.12
CA ALA A 40 -21.24 -11.96 -0.30
C ALA A 40 -20.73 -13.31 -0.83
N LYS A 41 -21.29 -13.78 -1.94
CA LYS A 41 -20.88 -15.01 -2.66
C LYS A 41 -19.56 -14.76 -3.41
N PRO A 42 -18.65 -15.75 -3.51
CA PRO A 42 -17.44 -15.60 -4.30
C PRO A 42 -17.69 -15.82 -5.80
N VAL A 43 -17.05 -14.96 -6.61
CA VAL A 43 -16.94 -15.05 -8.07
C VAL A 43 -15.83 -16.04 -8.42
N ALA A 44 -16.10 -16.98 -9.33
CA ALA A 44 -15.16 -17.97 -9.81
C ALA A 44 -14.18 -17.37 -10.82
N ALA A 45 -12.87 -17.51 -10.61
CA ALA A 45 -11.85 -17.20 -11.59
C ALA A 45 -11.60 -18.41 -12.51
N ALA A 46 -11.74 -18.20 -13.83
CA ALA A 46 -11.49 -19.21 -14.85
C ALA A 46 -9.98 -19.46 -15.05
N ARG A 47 -9.61 -20.74 -15.20
CA ARG A 47 -8.24 -21.19 -15.53
C ARG A 47 -8.10 -21.43 -17.04
N SER A 48 -7.01 -20.94 -17.63
CA SER A 48 -6.52 -21.30 -18.96
C SER A 48 -5.53 -22.48 -18.89
N ALA A 49 -5.47 -23.32 -19.93
CA ALA A 49 -4.82 -24.63 -19.94
C ALA A 49 -3.61 -24.77 -20.90
N ALA A 50 -2.68 -25.66 -20.50
CA ALA A 50 -1.72 -26.52 -21.26
C ALA A 50 -0.41 -25.90 -21.83
N PRO A 51 0.69 -26.68 -22.07
CA PRO A 51 0.78 -28.15 -22.19
C PRO A 51 1.93 -28.86 -21.40
N ALA A 52 1.97 -30.20 -21.55
CA ALA A 52 2.65 -31.21 -20.73
C ALA A 52 4.14 -31.49 -21.07
N GLY A 53 4.89 -31.97 -20.08
CA GLY A 53 6.05 -32.88 -20.29
C GLY A 53 7.23 -32.77 -19.32
N THR A 54 7.23 -33.59 -18.26
CA THR A 54 8.32 -34.40 -17.64
C THR A 54 8.09 -34.55 -16.14
N ALA A 55 8.22 -35.77 -15.62
CA ALA A 55 7.76 -36.18 -14.31
C ALA A 55 8.54 -35.52 -13.16
N ALA A 56 8.02 -34.40 -12.68
CA ALA A 56 8.32 -33.87 -11.36
C ALA A 56 7.70 -34.76 -10.28
N ALA A 57 8.36 -34.90 -9.13
CA ALA A 57 7.72 -35.43 -7.93
C ALA A 57 6.36 -34.75 -7.77
N THR A 58 5.28 -35.53 -7.70
CA THR A 58 3.92 -35.00 -7.65
C THR A 58 3.83 -33.95 -6.56
N ALA A 59 3.57 -32.69 -6.93
CA ALA A 59 3.32 -31.62 -5.96
C ALA A 59 2.24 -32.11 -4.99
N GLN A 60 2.54 -32.06 -3.69
CA GLN A 60 1.61 -32.45 -2.64
C GLN A 60 0.28 -31.71 -2.87
N SER A 61 -0.83 -32.45 -2.89
CA SER A 61 -2.15 -31.85 -3.04
C SER A 61 -2.42 -30.87 -1.90
N CYS A 62 -3.13 -29.78 -2.19
CA CYS A 62 -3.45 -28.76 -1.21
C CYS A 62 -4.93 -28.38 -1.31
N THR A 63 -5.80 -29.33 -0.97
CA THR A 63 -7.25 -29.12 -0.94
C THR A 63 -7.78 -29.18 0.48
N PRO A 64 -8.90 -28.52 0.82
CA PRO A 64 -9.54 -28.67 2.14
C PRO A 64 -9.77 -30.13 2.53
N ALA A 65 -10.13 -30.98 1.55
CA ALA A 65 -10.32 -32.41 1.74
C ALA A 65 -9.05 -33.12 2.25
N ASP A 66 -7.86 -32.66 1.83
CA ASP A 66 -6.60 -33.25 2.27
C ASP A 66 -6.39 -33.12 3.79
N PHE A 67 -6.75 -31.97 4.37
CA PHE A 67 -6.67 -31.77 5.81
C PHE A 67 -7.88 -32.40 6.52
N GLY A 68 -9.06 -32.32 5.89
CA GLY A 68 -10.33 -32.78 6.44
C GLY A 68 -10.41 -34.30 6.60
N SER A 69 -9.77 -35.08 5.72
CA SER A 69 -9.83 -36.55 5.74
C SER A 69 -8.80 -37.21 6.66
N ARG A 70 -7.77 -36.48 7.11
CA ARG A 70 -6.66 -37.01 7.92
C ARG A 70 -6.84 -36.73 9.41
N SER A 71 -6.26 -37.55 10.27
CA SER A 71 -6.25 -37.39 11.73
C SER A 71 -4.96 -37.95 12.33
N GLY A 72 -4.70 -37.67 13.61
CA GLY A 72 -3.52 -38.22 14.31
C GLY A 72 -2.20 -37.84 13.64
N ALA A 73 -1.25 -38.78 13.62
CA ALA A 73 0.07 -38.58 13.02
C ALA A 73 0.01 -38.29 11.51
N ASP A 74 -0.94 -38.89 10.78
CA ASP A 74 -1.09 -38.68 9.33
C ASP A 74 -1.44 -37.22 9.00
N LEU A 75 -2.24 -36.57 9.86
CA LEU A 75 -2.53 -35.14 9.72
C LEU A 75 -1.29 -34.29 9.99
N VAL A 76 -0.55 -34.59 11.06
CA VAL A 76 0.67 -33.86 11.44
C VAL A 76 1.71 -33.94 10.34
N SER A 77 2.06 -35.14 9.87
CA SER A 77 3.03 -35.32 8.79
C SER A 77 2.61 -34.65 7.48
N PHE A 78 1.30 -34.61 7.20
CA PHE A 78 0.81 -33.89 6.03
C PHE A 78 0.96 -32.37 6.16
N ILE A 79 0.67 -31.80 7.34
CA ILE A 79 0.87 -30.38 7.61
C ILE A 79 2.35 -30.01 7.52
N GLU A 80 3.24 -30.81 8.14
CA GLU A 80 4.70 -30.59 8.11
C GLU A 80 5.27 -30.68 6.69
N GLY A 81 4.75 -31.59 5.85
CA GLY A 81 5.14 -31.69 4.44
C GLY A 81 4.57 -30.59 3.53
N SER A 82 3.59 -29.82 4.01
CA SER A 82 2.95 -28.76 3.23
C SER A 82 3.79 -27.48 3.16
N THR A 83 3.63 -26.72 2.08
CA THR A 83 4.15 -25.34 2.05
C THR A 83 3.32 -24.43 2.97
N THR A 84 3.90 -23.33 3.43
CA THR A 84 3.17 -22.32 4.22
C THR A 84 2.02 -21.72 3.43
N ASP A 85 2.18 -21.52 2.12
CA ASP A 85 1.12 -21.02 1.23
C ASP A 85 -0.05 -22.01 1.17
N CYS A 86 0.26 -23.31 1.16
CA CYS A 86 -0.77 -24.34 1.20
C CYS A 86 -1.58 -24.26 2.51
N VAL A 87 -0.92 -24.22 3.66
CA VAL A 87 -1.60 -24.11 4.97
C VAL A 87 -2.38 -22.80 5.08
N ASN A 88 -1.87 -21.70 4.53
CA ASN A 88 -2.55 -20.40 4.54
C ASN A 88 -3.89 -20.40 3.78
N THR A 89 -4.10 -21.30 2.81
CA THR A 89 -5.40 -21.42 2.14
C THR A 89 -6.53 -21.77 3.11
N LEU A 90 -6.20 -22.40 4.25
CA LEU A 90 -7.18 -22.87 5.23
C LEU A 90 -7.87 -21.74 6.00
N PHE A 91 -7.34 -20.52 5.99
CA PHE A 91 -7.97 -19.39 6.67
C PHE A 91 -9.35 -19.01 6.11
N ASN A 92 -9.65 -19.40 4.87
CA ASN A 92 -10.90 -19.04 4.19
C ASN A 92 -11.92 -20.18 4.12
N VAL A 93 -11.64 -21.34 4.74
CA VAL A 93 -12.58 -22.48 4.70
C VAL A 93 -13.82 -22.19 5.56
N THR A 94 -14.97 -22.66 5.09
CA THR A 94 -16.27 -22.46 5.75
C THR A 94 -17.09 -23.75 5.69
N GLY A 95 -18.24 -23.80 6.37
CA GLY A 95 -19.18 -24.91 6.28
C GLY A 95 -18.57 -26.27 6.67
N THR A 96 -18.93 -27.32 5.93
CA THR A 96 -18.52 -28.70 6.24
C THR A 96 -17.00 -28.91 6.25
N ASP A 97 -16.26 -28.22 5.37
CA ASP A 97 -14.80 -28.31 5.34
C ASP A 97 -14.18 -27.74 6.63
N ALA A 98 -14.66 -26.58 7.08
CA ALA A 98 -14.25 -26.00 8.36
C ALA A 98 -14.48 -26.97 9.52
N GLY A 99 -15.67 -27.55 9.60
CA GLY A 99 -16.03 -28.52 10.63
C GLY A 99 -15.25 -29.84 10.55
N ASN A 100 -14.74 -30.22 9.39
CA ASN A 100 -13.94 -31.44 9.21
C ASN A 100 -12.45 -31.23 9.51
N ILE A 101 -11.91 -30.06 9.16
CA ILE A 101 -10.48 -29.74 9.29
C ILE A 101 -10.17 -29.36 10.73
N PHE A 102 -10.98 -28.49 11.34
CA PHE A 102 -10.66 -27.84 12.60
C PHE A 102 -11.42 -28.42 13.80
N LYS A 103 -11.76 -29.71 13.77
CA LYS A 103 -12.28 -30.39 14.97
C LYS A 103 -11.29 -30.25 16.12
N GLU A 104 -11.81 -30.03 17.32
CA GLU A 104 -10.99 -29.88 18.53
C GLU A 104 -9.97 -31.00 18.72
N SER A 105 -10.35 -32.26 18.47
CA SER A 105 -9.44 -33.41 18.57
C SER A 105 -8.24 -33.33 17.61
N LYS A 106 -8.42 -32.74 16.42
CA LYS A 106 -7.34 -32.50 15.46
C LYS A 106 -6.49 -31.31 15.89
N MET A 107 -7.11 -30.25 16.36
CA MET A 107 -6.41 -29.09 16.93
C MET A 107 -5.53 -29.48 18.11
N LEU A 108 -6.02 -30.35 19.00
CA LEU A 108 -5.25 -30.92 20.12
C LEU A 108 -4.05 -31.73 19.62
N THR A 109 -4.25 -32.56 18.59
CA THR A 109 -3.18 -33.34 17.97
C THR A 109 -2.07 -32.44 17.44
N VAL A 110 -2.43 -31.37 16.72
CA VAL A 110 -1.47 -30.42 16.15
C VAL A 110 -0.80 -29.57 17.24
N ALA A 111 -1.51 -29.18 18.30
CA ALA A 111 -0.93 -28.47 19.44
C ALA A 111 0.14 -29.31 20.15
N ASN A 112 -0.10 -30.61 20.35
CA ASN A 112 0.88 -31.52 20.92
C ASN A 112 2.09 -31.73 20.00
N ALA A 113 1.89 -31.79 18.68
CA ALA A 113 2.98 -31.84 17.72
C ALA A 113 3.84 -30.56 17.76
N PHE A 114 3.19 -29.39 17.83
CA PHE A 114 3.88 -28.11 17.99
C PHE A 114 4.71 -28.11 19.28
N GLN A 115 4.15 -28.56 20.41
CA GLN A 115 4.89 -28.66 21.67
C GLN A 115 6.15 -29.53 21.55
N ASN A 116 6.05 -30.67 20.86
CA ASN A 116 7.18 -31.58 20.67
C ASN A 116 8.31 -30.93 19.84
N LEU A 117 7.97 -30.25 18.74
CA LEU A 117 8.97 -29.55 17.93
C LEU A 117 9.55 -28.33 18.65
N ALA A 118 8.73 -27.62 19.42
CA ALA A 118 9.11 -26.40 20.13
C ALA A 118 10.23 -26.64 21.17
N GLY A 119 10.24 -27.81 21.84
CA GLY A 119 11.29 -28.19 22.78
C GLY A 119 12.69 -28.32 22.15
N GLY A 120 12.78 -28.48 20.83
CA GLY A 120 14.02 -28.53 20.05
C GLY A 120 14.16 -27.40 19.04
N TYR A 121 13.45 -26.28 19.23
CA TYR A 121 13.43 -25.18 18.26
C TYR A 121 14.83 -24.61 18.00
N THR A 122 15.21 -24.55 16.72
CA THR A 122 16.56 -24.21 16.23
C THR A 122 16.71 -22.76 15.76
N GLY A 123 15.69 -21.91 15.92
CA GLY A 123 15.72 -20.52 15.44
C GLY A 123 15.32 -20.37 13.97
N ASP A 124 14.76 -21.41 13.35
CA ASP A 124 14.29 -21.40 11.96
C ASP A 124 13.13 -22.38 11.73
N ASN A 125 12.66 -22.48 10.48
CA ASN A 125 11.59 -23.40 10.10
C ASN A 125 12.09 -24.76 9.54
N SER A 126 13.30 -25.20 9.88
CA SER A 126 13.86 -26.46 9.35
C SER A 126 13.07 -27.71 9.76
N THR A 127 12.30 -27.62 10.85
CA THR A 127 11.45 -28.71 11.37
C THR A 127 9.98 -28.61 10.93
N ALA A 128 9.63 -27.64 10.07
CA ALA A 128 8.25 -27.32 9.69
C ALA A 128 7.34 -26.87 10.85
N ILE A 129 7.93 -26.38 11.95
CA ILE A 129 7.21 -25.84 13.11
C ILE A 129 6.22 -24.73 12.75
N LEU A 130 6.55 -23.91 11.74
CA LEU A 130 5.70 -22.82 11.25
C LEU A 130 4.39 -23.33 10.67
N GLN A 131 4.40 -24.45 9.94
CA GLN A 131 3.20 -25.04 9.35
C GLN A 131 2.20 -25.44 10.44
N LEU A 132 2.68 -26.01 11.55
CA LEU A 132 1.84 -26.37 12.69
C LEU A 132 1.25 -25.11 13.35
N VAL A 133 2.07 -24.07 13.56
CA VAL A 133 1.60 -22.77 14.10
C VAL A 133 0.54 -22.14 13.21
N LEU A 134 0.76 -22.10 11.89
CA LEU A 134 -0.22 -21.57 10.92
C LEU A 134 -1.53 -22.37 10.93
N PHE A 135 -1.46 -23.70 11.03
CA PHE A 135 -2.65 -24.53 11.15
C PHE A 135 -3.44 -24.22 12.42
N LEU A 136 -2.77 -24.06 13.57
CA LEU A 136 -3.42 -23.69 14.83
C LEU A 136 -4.07 -22.31 14.74
N ARG A 137 -3.36 -21.32 14.18
CA ARG A 137 -3.93 -19.98 13.92
C ARG A 137 -5.17 -20.07 13.03
N ALA A 138 -5.15 -20.91 11.99
CA ALA A 138 -6.28 -21.12 11.10
C ALA A 138 -7.47 -21.77 11.80
N GLY A 139 -7.24 -22.71 12.70
CA GLY A 139 -8.33 -23.30 13.48
C GLY A 139 -8.99 -22.31 14.42
N TRP A 140 -8.22 -21.45 15.11
CA TRP A 140 -8.78 -20.39 15.96
C TRP A 140 -9.52 -19.31 15.14
N TYR A 141 -8.96 -18.89 13.99
CA TYR A 141 -9.65 -18.02 13.03
C TYR A 141 -11.03 -18.58 12.70
N VAL A 142 -11.02 -19.79 12.13
CA VAL A 142 -12.18 -20.33 11.44
C VAL A 142 -13.26 -20.66 12.45
N GLN A 143 -12.88 -21.12 13.65
CA GLN A 143 -13.81 -21.37 14.74
C GLN A 143 -14.56 -20.09 15.15
N SER A 144 -13.88 -18.95 15.28
CA SER A 144 -14.53 -17.70 15.66
C SER A 144 -15.52 -17.15 14.62
N ASN A 145 -15.18 -17.28 13.34
CA ASN A 145 -15.99 -16.79 12.23
C ASN A 145 -17.07 -17.79 11.80
N ASN A 146 -16.88 -19.09 12.05
CA ASN A 146 -17.75 -20.18 11.62
C ASN A 146 -18.04 -21.15 12.78
N ALA A 147 -18.32 -20.61 13.97
CA ALA A 147 -18.53 -21.40 15.19
C ALA A 147 -19.63 -22.46 15.04
N ASP A 148 -20.67 -22.16 14.27
CA ASP A 148 -21.77 -23.10 14.00
C ASP A 148 -21.32 -24.36 13.24
N ALA A 149 -20.25 -24.24 12.44
CA ALA A 149 -19.69 -25.34 11.66
C ALA A 149 -18.59 -26.11 12.43
N VAL A 150 -17.74 -25.40 13.16
CA VAL A 150 -16.58 -25.99 13.87
C VAL A 150 -16.95 -26.52 15.25
N GLY A 151 -17.87 -25.85 15.95
CA GLY A 151 -18.15 -26.07 17.36
C GLY A 151 -17.26 -25.24 18.29
N PRO A 152 -17.53 -25.27 19.61
CA PRO A 152 -16.69 -24.62 20.61
C PRO A 152 -15.38 -25.39 20.81
N TYR A 153 -14.34 -24.69 21.27
CA TYR A 153 -13.15 -25.28 21.88
C TYR A 153 -13.20 -25.11 23.39
N ASP A 154 -12.72 -26.11 24.14
CA ASP A 154 -12.70 -26.10 25.58
C ASP A 154 -11.30 -25.78 26.17
N ALA A 155 -11.21 -25.84 27.50
CA ALA A 155 -10.00 -25.52 28.23
C ALA A 155 -8.83 -26.48 27.95
N ALA A 156 -9.08 -27.70 27.47
CA ALA A 156 -8.05 -28.65 27.12
C ALA A 156 -7.25 -28.16 25.91
N LEU A 157 -7.92 -27.64 24.87
CA LEU A 157 -7.21 -27.09 23.70
C LEU A 157 -6.41 -25.84 24.06
N THR A 158 -6.98 -24.93 24.86
CA THR A 158 -6.26 -23.74 25.33
C THR A 158 -5.03 -24.13 26.18
N SER A 159 -5.16 -25.15 27.04
CA SER A 159 -4.04 -25.67 27.83
C SER A 159 -2.95 -26.31 26.97
N ALA A 160 -3.33 -27.05 25.92
CA ALA A 160 -2.36 -27.65 24.99
C ALA A 160 -1.62 -26.57 24.17
N ASN A 161 -2.32 -25.54 23.68
CA ASN A 161 -1.68 -24.40 23.02
C ASN A 161 -0.72 -23.69 23.98
N LYS A 162 -1.12 -23.48 25.24
CA LYS A 162 -0.25 -22.88 26.25
C LYS A 162 1.01 -23.73 26.49
N ALA A 163 0.87 -25.05 26.65
CA ALA A 163 2.02 -25.94 26.85
C ALA A 163 3.00 -25.90 25.67
N ALA A 164 2.49 -25.79 24.43
CA ALA A 164 3.31 -25.67 23.24
C ALA A 164 4.03 -24.30 23.15
N LEU A 165 3.32 -23.22 23.46
CA LEU A 165 3.90 -21.87 23.54
C LEU A 165 4.95 -21.76 24.66
N ASP A 166 4.70 -22.36 25.82
CA ASP A 166 5.66 -22.41 26.94
C ASP A 166 6.94 -23.16 26.52
N ALA A 167 6.81 -24.27 25.78
CA ALA A 167 7.96 -24.98 25.24
C ALA A 167 8.75 -24.13 24.23
N PHE A 168 8.07 -23.38 23.36
CA PHE A 168 8.71 -22.51 22.37
C PHE A 168 9.48 -21.37 23.03
N PHE A 169 8.84 -20.64 23.94
CA PHE A 169 9.47 -19.55 24.69
C PHE A 169 10.48 -20.05 25.76
N GLY A 170 10.55 -21.36 25.99
CA GLY A 170 11.60 -22.01 26.76
C GLY A 170 12.88 -22.30 25.98
N SER A 171 12.86 -22.23 24.64
CA SER A 171 14.05 -22.43 23.81
C SER A 171 15.06 -21.29 23.95
N ALA A 172 16.35 -21.56 23.79
CA ALA A 172 17.36 -20.49 23.72
C ALA A 172 17.29 -19.69 22.40
N HIS A 173 16.68 -20.27 21.36
CA HIS A 173 16.72 -19.74 20.00
C HIS A 173 15.54 -18.84 19.62
N TRP A 174 14.49 -18.74 20.46
CA TRP A 174 13.37 -17.83 20.13
C TRP A 174 13.77 -16.36 20.16
N THR A 175 14.88 -16.01 20.83
CA THR A 175 15.45 -14.67 20.88
C THR A 175 16.48 -14.38 19.79
N ASP A 176 16.74 -15.31 18.87
CA ASP A 176 17.73 -15.11 17.80
C ASP A 176 17.31 -13.96 16.86
N VAL A 177 18.21 -13.01 16.62
CA VAL A 177 17.92 -11.83 15.79
C VAL A 177 18.31 -12.11 14.35
N ASN A 178 17.40 -12.73 13.60
CA ASN A 178 17.53 -12.97 12.16
C ASN A 178 16.15 -13.22 11.52
N ASP A 179 16.07 -13.19 10.19
CA ASP A 179 14.80 -13.34 9.47
C ASP A 179 14.22 -14.77 9.48
N ASN A 180 15.05 -15.79 9.67
CA ASN A 180 14.57 -17.17 9.80
C ASN A 180 13.74 -17.31 11.08
N ASN A 181 14.28 -16.83 12.20
CA ASN A 181 13.55 -16.79 13.47
C ASN A 181 12.36 -15.82 13.39
N GLY A 182 12.57 -14.60 12.87
CA GLY A 182 11.52 -13.59 12.77
C GLY A 182 10.27 -14.08 12.02
N THR A 183 10.46 -14.93 11.00
CA THR A 183 9.35 -15.55 10.26
C THR A 183 8.50 -16.47 11.13
N VAL A 184 9.12 -17.28 12.00
CA VAL A 184 8.39 -18.18 12.92
C VAL A 184 7.85 -17.41 14.13
N LEU A 185 8.68 -16.60 14.76
CA LEU A 185 8.36 -15.83 15.96
C LEU A 185 7.17 -14.90 15.75
N ASN A 186 7.05 -14.27 14.57
CA ASN A 186 5.88 -13.46 14.22
C ASN A 186 4.58 -14.25 14.40
N GLU A 187 4.53 -15.46 13.84
CA GLU A 187 3.33 -16.30 13.86
C GLU A 187 3.06 -16.87 15.26
N VAL A 188 4.09 -17.21 16.01
CA VAL A 188 3.97 -17.68 17.39
C VAL A 188 3.42 -16.58 18.31
N LEU A 189 3.91 -15.34 18.19
CA LEU A 189 3.40 -14.19 18.93
C LEU A 189 1.93 -13.88 18.59
N VAL A 190 1.50 -14.12 17.35
CA VAL A 190 0.07 -13.96 16.99
C VAL A 190 -0.76 -15.15 17.46
N LEU A 191 -0.17 -16.34 17.63
CA LEU A 191 -0.87 -17.50 18.18
C LEU A 191 -1.25 -17.29 19.65
N THR A 192 -0.42 -16.62 20.46
CA THR A 192 -0.79 -16.26 21.86
C THR A 192 -2.09 -15.46 21.90
N ASP A 193 -2.33 -14.61 20.91
CA ASP A 193 -3.53 -13.83 20.73
C ASP A 193 -4.69 -14.61 20.08
N SER A 194 -4.39 -15.43 19.08
CA SER A 194 -5.39 -16.29 18.42
C SER A 194 -6.05 -17.27 19.41
N ALA A 195 -5.27 -17.79 20.37
CA ALA A 195 -5.74 -18.72 21.39
C ALA A 195 -6.27 -18.02 22.67
N ASN A 196 -6.44 -16.69 22.67
CA ASN A 196 -6.86 -15.90 23.83
C ASN A 196 -5.96 -16.05 25.08
N LEU A 197 -4.65 -16.29 24.88
CA LEU A 197 -3.65 -16.48 25.93
C LEU A 197 -2.84 -15.23 26.25
N GLN A 198 -3.21 -14.05 25.73
CA GLN A 198 -2.40 -12.84 25.78
C GLN A 198 -1.93 -12.50 27.19
N GLY A 199 -2.83 -12.56 28.18
CA GLY A 199 -2.53 -12.25 29.58
C GLY A 199 -1.47 -13.15 30.23
N SER A 200 -1.28 -14.38 29.73
CA SER A 200 -0.25 -15.31 30.23
C SER A 200 1.16 -14.97 29.75
N TYR A 201 1.29 -14.13 28.71
CA TYR A 201 2.56 -13.87 28.01
C TYR A 201 3.01 -12.40 28.09
N LEU A 202 2.49 -11.61 29.04
CA LEU A 202 2.96 -10.23 29.27
C LEU A 202 4.48 -10.15 29.45
N GLY A 203 5.08 -11.14 30.12
CA GLY A 203 6.54 -11.22 30.28
C GLY A 203 7.29 -11.35 28.95
N VAL A 204 6.77 -12.14 28.01
CA VAL A 204 7.35 -12.32 26.67
C VAL A 204 7.24 -11.02 25.87
N TYR A 205 6.09 -10.34 25.91
CA TYR A 205 5.91 -9.06 25.21
C TYR A 205 6.88 -8.00 25.73
N LYS A 206 7.03 -7.90 27.05
CA LYS A 206 8.03 -7.02 27.66
C LYS A 206 9.44 -7.37 27.21
N GLN A 207 9.78 -8.66 27.13
CA GLN A 207 11.11 -9.08 26.68
C GLN A 207 11.37 -8.74 25.21
N VAL A 208 10.41 -8.94 24.32
CA VAL A 208 10.53 -8.57 22.89
C VAL A 208 10.77 -7.06 22.76
N LEU A 209 9.95 -6.24 23.43
CA LEU A 209 10.09 -4.78 23.37
C LEU A 209 11.40 -4.28 23.99
N ASN A 210 11.82 -4.82 25.13
CA ASN A 210 13.07 -4.44 25.79
C ASN A 210 14.33 -4.91 25.04
N SER A 211 14.23 -5.97 24.24
CA SER A 211 15.38 -6.52 23.50
C SER A 211 15.65 -5.78 22.19
N TYR A 212 14.66 -5.04 21.68
CA TYR A 212 14.80 -4.29 20.45
C TYR A 212 15.93 -3.26 20.55
N ASN A 213 16.73 -3.21 19.48
CA ASN A 213 17.72 -2.18 19.25
C ASN A 213 17.99 -2.08 17.74
N ASN A 214 18.78 -1.09 17.31
CA ASN A 214 18.97 -0.79 15.89
C ASN A 214 19.59 -1.92 15.04
N SER A 215 20.14 -2.99 15.64
CA SER A 215 20.55 -4.19 14.88
C SER A 215 19.36 -4.94 14.25
N TYR A 216 18.15 -4.80 14.80
CA TYR A 216 16.93 -5.42 14.26
C TYR A 216 16.53 -4.83 12.92
N ASN A 217 16.94 -3.58 12.63
CA ASN A 217 16.58 -2.86 11.41
C ASN A 217 17.06 -3.56 10.12
N ALA A 218 18.06 -4.43 10.22
CA ALA A 218 18.55 -5.23 9.10
C ALA A 218 17.67 -6.45 8.75
N PHE A 219 16.68 -6.78 9.60
CA PHE A 219 15.88 -8.00 9.51
C PHE A 219 14.38 -7.68 9.44
N PRO A 220 13.81 -7.47 8.24
CA PRO A 220 12.41 -7.10 8.07
C PRO A 220 11.41 -8.07 8.73
N LYS A 221 11.70 -9.38 8.78
CA LYS A 221 10.83 -10.35 9.46
C LYS A 221 10.91 -10.21 10.97
N MET A 222 12.07 -9.81 11.50
CA MET A 222 12.22 -9.54 12.92
C MET A 222 11.49 -8.25 13.34
N LEU A 223 11.58 -7.18 12.54
CA LEU A 223 10.78 -5.97 12.75
C LEU A 223 9.28 -6.28 12.75
N LYS A 224 8.82 -7.20 11.89
CA LYS A 224 7.44 -7.69 11.90
C LYS A 224 7.08 -8.37 13.21
N SER A 225 7.94 -9.20 13.80
CA SER A 225 7.63 -9.84 15.08
C SER A 225 7.59 -8.85 16.25
N VAL A 226 8.45 -7.83 16.26
CA VAL A 226 8.35 -6.74 17.26
C VAL A 226 7.00 -6.03 17.12
N ASN A 227 6.62 -5.69 15.88
CA ASN A 227 5.32 -5.07 15.62
C ASN A 227 4.14 -5.99 15.91
N ALA A 228 4.32 -7.31 15.78
CA ALA A 228 3.26 -8.28 16.07
C ALA A 228 2.79 -8.11 17.51
N VAL A 229 3.72 -7.91 18.47
CA VAL A 229 3.39 -7.64 19.89
C VAL A 229 2.43 -6.46 20.02
N LEU A 230 2.72 -5.35 19.35
CA LEU A 230 1.92 -4.13 19.39
C LEU A 230 0.57 -4.33 18.68
N SER A 231 0.60 -4.81 17.44
CA SER A 231 -0.57 -4.89 16.55
C SER A 231 -1.53 -6.06 16.79
N ALA A 232 -1.13 -7.07 17.58
CA ALA A 232 -1.93 -8.27 17.87
C ALA A 232 -2.22 -8.46 19.37
N PRO A 233 -1.34 -9.06 20.22
CA PRO A 233 -1.72 -9.37 21.59
C PRO A 233 -1.94 -8.15 22.48
N LEU A 234 -1.13 -7.08 22.36
CA LEU A 234 -1.35 -5.88 23.18
C LEU A 234 -2.54 -5.07 22.68
N TRP A 235 -2.63 -4.81 21.38
CA TRP A 235 -3.81 -4.15 20.82
C TRP A 235 -5.10 -4.95 21.03
N ARG A 236 -5.18 -6.23 20.69
CA ARG A 236 -6.44 -6.99 20.82
C ARG A 236 -6.76 -7.45 22.24
N GLY A 237 -5.74 -7.53 23.11
CA GLY A 237 -5.89 -7.94 24.50
C GLY A 237 -6.97 -7.16 25.25
N ASN A 238 -7.23 -5.90 24.92
CA ASN A 238 -8.23 -5.07 25.62
C ASN A 238 -9.68 -5.55 25.41
N TRP A 239 -9.96 -6.46 24.46
CA TRP A 239 -11.27 -7.14 24.36
C TRP A 239 -11.32 -8.48 25.10
N ASN A 240 -10.19 -8.93 25.67
CA ASN A 240 -10.09 -10.14 26.47
C ASN A 240 -10.03 -9.76 27.95
N SER A 241 -11.07 -10.14 28.72
CA SER A 241 -11.13 -9.86 30.16
C SER A 241 -9.95 -10.45 30.93
N ASP A 242 -9.42 -11.60 30.52
CA ASP A 242 -8.29 -12.24 31.19
C ASP A 242 -7.00 -11.45 30.99
N PHE A 243 -6.83 -10.84 29.80
CA PHE A 243 -5.74 -9.91 29.54
C PHE A 243 -5.89 -8.62 30.36
N VAL A 244 -7.08 -8.00 30.36
CA VAL A 244 -7.33 -6.77 31.14
C VAL A 244 -7.08 -7.01 32.64
N ASN A 245 -7.50 -8.17 33.15
CA ASN A 245 -7.21 -8.58 34.53
C ASN A 245 -5.70 -8.78 34.76
N ALA A 246 -4.99 -9.39 33.81
CA ALA A 246 -3.55 -9.58 33.90
C ALA A 246 -2.77 -8.25 33.88
N VAL A 247 -3.16 -7.30 33.03
CA VAL A 247 -2.59 -5.94 32.99
C VAL A 247 -2.92 -5.15 34.26
N SER A 248 -4.13 -5.30 34.78
CA SER A 248 -4.50 -4.70 36.07
C SER A 248 -3.66 -5.22 37.23
N ALA A 249 -3.28 -6.50 37.19
CA ALA A 249 -2.40 -7.12 38.18
C ALA A 249 -0.91 -6.75 37.97
N ASP A 250 -0.47 -6.59 36.72
CA ASP A 250 0.89 -6.18 36.35
C ASP A 250 0.86 -5.10 35.25
N PRO A 251 0.75 -3.81 35.62
CA PRO A 251 0.72 -2.71 34.64
C PRO A 251 2.10 -2.43 34.02
N SER A 252 3.17 -3.15 34.40
CA SER A 252 4.53 -2.84 33.92
C SER A 252 4.73 -3.04 32.41
N VAL A 253 3.80 -3.74 31.74
CA VAL A 253 3.79 -3.79 30.26
C VAL A 253 3.53 -2.40 29.66
N GLY A 254 2.67 -1.58 30.27
CA GLY A 254 2.47 -0.19 29.89
C GLY A 254 3.72 0.67 30.11
N THR A 255 4.43 0.48 31.22
CA THR A 255 5.74 1.14 31.43
C THR A 255 6.75 0.77 30.35
N THR A 256 6.72 -0.49 29.88
CA THR A 256 7.59 -0.95 28.79
C THR A 256 7.24 -0.26 27.47
N LEU A 257 5.95 -0.08 27.17
CA LEU A 257 5.49 0.68 25.99
C LEU A 257 5.96 2.14 26.03
N GLY A 258 5.79 2.82 27.17
CA GLY A 258 6.26 4.20 27.34
C GLY A 258 7.77 4.34 27.21
N THR A 259 8.52 3.39 27.79
CA THR A 259 9.99 3.35 27.67
C THR A 259 10.43 3.13 26.22
N PHE A 260 9.77 2.22 25.50
CA PHE A 260 10.03 1.97 24.08
C PHE A 260 9.82 3.25 23.27
N ALA A 261 8.64 3.87 23.39
CA ALA A 261 8.27 5.10 22.68
C ALA A 261 9.20 6.29 22.97
N LEU A 262 9.82 6.34 24.16
CA LEU A 262 10.75 7.41 24.53
C LEU A 262 12.18 7.14 24.06
N ASN A 263 12.60 5.88 24.02
CA ASN A 263 13.97 5.47 23.70
C ASN A 263 14.22 5.31 22.20
N HIS A 264 13.17 5.07 21.40
CA HIS A 264 13.30 4.76 19.97
C HIS A 264 12.73 5.85 19.06
N LYS A 265 12.76 7.10 19.52
CA LYS A 265 12.40 8.29 18.72
C LYS A 265 13.28 8.47 17.49
N ASP A 266 14.43 7.81 17.42
CA ASP A 266 15.27 7.76 16.21
C ASP A 266 14.61 7.01 15.04
N LEU A 267 13.56 6.22 15.30
CA LEU A 267 12.74 5.59 14.26
C LEU A 267 11.75 6.56 13.62
N LEU A 268 11.41 7.67 14.29
CA LEU A 268 10.44 8.63 13.80
C LEU A 268 10.99 9.39 12.57
N GLY A 269 10.19 9.48 11.52
CA GLY A 269 10.64 9.96 10.20
C GLY A 269 11.34 8.91 9.33
N THR A 270 11.44 7.66 9.79
CA THR A 270 11.95 6.51 9.01
C THR A 270 10.83 5.54 8.62
N ALA A 271 11.16 4.54 7.79
CA ALA A 271 10.25 3.45 7.44
C ALA A 271 9.79 2.61 8.67
N ASN A 272 10.52 2.67 9.78
CA ASN A 272 10.24 1.90 11.01
C ASN A 272 9.50 2.72 12.08
N SER A 273 9.10 3.96 11.79
CA SER A 273 8.37 4.85 12.70
C SER A 273 7.12 4.22 13.29
N TYR A 274 6.47 3.31 12.58
CA TYR A 274 5.27 2.61 13.04
C TYR A 274 5.47 1.84 14.36
N LEU A 275 6.67 1.37 14.67
CA LEU A 275 6.94 0.68 15.94
C LEU A 275 6.78 1.61 17.13
N ASP A 276 7.38 2.80 17.03
CA ASP A 276 7.38 3.80 18.09
C ASP A 276 5.98 4.40 18.28
N VAL A 277 5.31 4.70 17.15
CA VAL A 277 3.94 5.24 17.16
C VAL A 277 2.94 4.21 17.69
N ASN A 278 3.05 2.93 17.32
CA ASN A 278 2.19 1.88 17.86
C ASN A 278 2.39 1.70 19.38
N ALA A 279 3.62 1.83 19.88
CA ALA A 279 3.89 1.74 21.31
C ALA A 279 3.21 2.87 22.11
N GLY A 280 3.29 4.12 21.62
CA GLY A 280 2.59 5.26 22.21
C GLY A 280 1.06 5.14 22.12
N ASN A 281 0.56 4.67 20.97
CA ASN A 281 -0.86 4.39 20.74
C ASN A 281 -1.42 3.36 21.73
N ASP A 282 -0.74 2.22 21.90
CA ASP A 282 -1.15 1.18 22.85
C ASP A 282 -1.11 1.68 24.29
N LEU A 283 -0.08 2.46 24.66
CA LEU A 283 0.05 3.05 25.98
C LEU A 283 -1.11 4.02 26.29
N GLY A 284 -1.39 4.96 25.38
CA GLY A 284 -2.44 5.96 25.55
C GLY A 284 -3.81 5.32 25.76
N ARG A 285 -4.08 4.21 25.05
CA ARG A 285 -5.30 3.44 25.24
C ARG A 285 -5.30 2.65 26.56
N MET A 286 -4.21 1.93 26.85
CA MET A 286 -4.10 1.06 28.03
C MET A 286 -4.25 1.83 29.34
N ALA A 287 -3.89 3.11 29.37
CA ALA A 287 -4.14 3.97 30.52
C ALA A 287 -5.63 4.07 30.89
N GLY A 288 -6.55 3.85 29.94
CA GLY A 288 -7.99 3.81 30.18
C GLY A 288 -8.54 2.48 30.72
N ASP A 289 -7.71 1.44 30.92
CA ASP A 289 -8.13 0.11 31.36
C ASP A 289 -8.43 0.03 32.88
N GLY A 290 -9.05 1.07 33.43
CA GLY A 290 -9.53 1.16 34.80
C GLY A 290 -8.61 1.92 35.78
N PRO A 291 -9.12 2.29 36.97
CA PRO A 291 -8.44 3.27 37.84
C PRO A 291 -7.05 2.87 38.35
N ALA A 292 -6.82 1.57 38.55
CA ALA A 292 -5.52 1.06 39.00
C ALA A 292 -4.46 1.19 37.89
N VAL A 293 -4.83 0.85 36.65
CA VAL A 293 -3.96 0.97 35.48
C VAL A 293 -3.72 2.44 35.13
N GLU A 294 -4.77 3.27 35.14
CA GLU A 294 -4.69 4.73 34.95
C GLU A 294 -3.68 5.35 35.93
N THR A 295 -3.80 5.02 37.21
CA THR A 295 -2.89 5.53 38.26
C THR A 295 -1.45 5.15 38.00
N ALA A 296 -1.21 3.94 37.50
CA ALA A 296 0.13 3.45 37.18
C ALA A 296 0.71 4.05 35.88
N LEU A 297 -0.12 4.29 34.86
CA LEU A 297 0.34 4.58 33.50
C LEU A 297 0.19 6.04 33.07
N LYS A 298 -0.68 6.85 33.70
CA LYS A 298 -0.88 8.25 33.28
C LYS A 298 0.42 9.07 33.27
N GLY A 299 1.33 8.81 34.21
CA GLY A 299 2.65 9.45 34.21
C GLY A 299 3.49 9.09 32.97
N GLN A 300 3.39 7.86 32.48
CA GLN A 300 4.08 7.40 31.27
C GLN A 300 3.45 7.99 30.01
N VAL A 301 2.11 8.02 29.92
CA VAL A 301 1.39 8.71 28.82
C VAL A 301 1.85 10.16 28.75
N LYS A 302 1.85 10.86 29.89
CA LYS A 302 2.30 12.25 29.97
C LYS A 302 3.77 12.41 29.56
N ALA A 303 4.66 11.50 29.96
CA ALA A 303 6.06 11.56 29.55
C ALA A 303 6.24 11.42 28.03
N VAL A 304 5.49 10.51 27.38
CA VAL A 304 5.50 10.38 25.91
C VAL A 304 4.99 11.66 25.24
N LEU A 305 3.87 12.21 25.71
CA LEU A 305 3.29 13.46 25.17
C LEU A 305 4.20 14.67 25.37
N ASP A 306 4.85 14.81 26.52
CA ASP A 306 5.81 15.90 26.80
C ASP A 306 7.12 15.70 26.00
N GLY A 307 7.45 14.45 25.66
CA GLY A 307 8.65 14.05 24.92
C GLY A 307 8.54 14.12 23.39
N ALA A 308 7.35 14.43 22.85
CA ALA A 308 7.03 14.54 21.43
C ALA A 308 6.41 15.91 21.11
N GLN A 309 6.84 16.54 20.02
CA GLN A 309 6.21 17.75 19.49
C GLN A 309 4.97 17.39 18.68
N ILE A 310 3.96 18.29 18.68
CA ILE A 310 2.73 18.12 17.90
C ILE A 310 3.05 18.06 16.40
N THR A 311 3.98 18.90 15.93
CA THR A 311 4.41 19.00 14.53
C THR A 311 5.79 18.37 14.30
N GLY A 312 6.15 18.15 13.04
CA GLY A 312 7.45 17.61 12.64
C GLY A 312 7.59 16.11 12.84
N THR A 313 8.82 15.61 12.91
CA THR A 313 9.11 14.16 12.85
C THR A 313 8.46 13.36 13.98
N THR A 314 8.24 13.96 15.15
CA THR A 314 7.59 13.30 16.30
C THR A 314 6.06 13.44 16.32
N GLY A 315 5.51 14.21 15.38
CA GLY A 315 4.07 14.47 15.28
C GLY A 315 3.19 13.22 15.29
N PRO A 316 3.53 12.17 14.50
CA PRO A 316 2.82 10.90 14.54
C PRO A 316 2.77 10.28 15.95
N LEU A 317 3.88 10.27 16.70
CA LEU A 317 3.87 9.72 18.06
C LEU A 317 2.93 10.53 18.97
N TYR A 318 2.98 11.86 18.88
CA TYR A 318 2.13 12.75 19.68
C TYR A 318 0.65 12.53 19.36
N VAL A 319 0.25 12.65 18.09
CA VAL A 319 -1.16 12.66 17.69
C VAL A 319 -1.85 11.34 18.01
N HIS A 320 -1.18 10.22 17.75
CA HIS A 320 -1.72 8.89 18.02
C HIS A 320 -1.85 8.64 19.54
N THR A 321 -0.81 8.96 20.32
CA THR A 321 -0.86 8.81 21.79
C THR A 321 -1.94 9.71 22.40
N ALA A 322 -2.00 10.97 21.98
CA ALA A 322 -2.95 11.96 22.48
C ALA A 322 -4.39 11.59 22.14
N PHE A 323 -4.64 11.08 20.93
CA PHE A 323 -5.95 10.65 20.50
C PHE A 323 -6.45 9.48 21.35
N GLN A 324 -5.62 8.45 21.54
CA GLN A 324 -6.00 7.30 22.36
C GLN A 324 -6.22 7.69 23.83
N ALA A 325 -5.32 8.50 24.40
CA ALA A 325 -5.49 8.98 25.77
C ALA A 325 -6.77 9.81 25.93
N ASN A 326 -7.12 10.66 24.96
CA ASN A 326 -8.34 11.46 25.02
C ASN A 326 -9.61 10.60 24.84
N TYR A 327 -9.56 9.54 24.02
CA TYR A 327 -10.69 8.65 23.79
C TYR A 327 -10.95 7.70 24.97
N TYR A 328 -9.88 7.08 25.49
CA TYR A 328 -9.98 6.03 26.52
C TYR A 328 -9.80 6.54 27.95
N ASP A 329 -9.11 7.66 28.14
CA ASP A 329 -8.83 8.29 29.45
C ASP A 329 -9.14 9.80 29.43
N GLY A 330 -10.23 10.17 28.74
CA GLY A 330 -10.62 11.58 28.54
C GLY A 330 -10.89 12.36 29.82
N GLY A 331 -11.18 11.68 30.93
CA GLY A 331 -11.29 12.31 32.26
C GLY A 331 -10.00 12.98 32.73
N GLN A 332 -8.85 12.52 32.21
CA GLN A 332 -7.52 13.06 32.51
C GLN A 332 -7.02 14.05 31.44
N CYS A 333 -7.87 14.52 30.52
CA CYS A 333 -7.42 15.39 29.42
C CYS A 333 -6.67 16.64 29.91
N SER A 334 -7.02 17.19 31.08
CA SER A 334 -6.33 18.35 31.67
C SER A 334 -4.93 18.01 32.14
N TYR A 335 -4.72 16.80 32.66
CA TYR A 335 -3.41 16.30 33.10
C TYR A 335 -2.49 16.06 31.89
N TYR A 336 -3.04 15.47 30.82
CA TYR A 336 -2.32 15.24 29.57
C TYR A 336 -2.15 16.49 28.70
N GLY A 337 -2.95 17.53 28.95
CA GLY A 337 -3.03 18.70 28.08
C GLY A 337 -3.66 18.37 26.71
N THR A 338 -4.58 17.40 26.66
CA THR A 338 -5.24 16.91 25.42
C THR A 338 -6.70 17.31 25.33
N CYS A 339 -7.23 18.11 26.27
CA CYS A 339 -8.61 18.58 26.18
C CYS A 339 -8.84 19.35 24.86
N ASN A 340 -9.98 19.09 24.22
CA ASN A 340 -10.31 19.63 22.91
C ASN A 340 -9.17 19.40 21.88
N LEU A 341 -8.71 18.16 21.80
CA LEU A 341 -7.60 17.74 20.95
C LEU A 341 -7.74 18.25 19.50
N PRO A 342 -8.91 18.17 18.82
CA PRO A 342 -9.06 18.70 17.47
C PRO A 342 -8.64 20.16 17.35
N ALA A 343 -9.16 21.05 18.22
CA ALA A 343 -8.80 22.47 18.18
C ALA A 343 -7.31 22.71 18.47
N LYS A 344 -6.72 21.92 19.38
CA LYS A 344 -5.29 22.01 19.69
C LYS A 344 -4.42 21.61 18.49
N LEU A 345 -4.78 20.54 17.80
CA LEU A 345 -4.09 20.07 16.60
C LEU A 345 -4.28 21.08 15.45
N THR A 346 -5.50 21.57 15.21
CA THR A 346 -5.76 22.62 14.22
C THR A 346 -4.89 23.84 14.45
N ALA A 347 -4.82 24.35 15.69
CA ALA A 347 -4.02 25.54 16.00
C ALA A 347 -2.51 25.34 15.78
N ALA A 348 -2.02 24.11 15.95
CA ALA A 348 -0.61 23.79 15.76
C ALA A 348 -0.25 23.50 14.29
N VAL A 349 -1.14 22.84 13.55
CA VAL A 349 -0.85 22.29 12.21
C VAL A 349 -1.40 23.18 11.10
N LEU A 350 -2.52 23.87 11.33
CA LEU A 350 -3.16 24.77 10.36
C LEU A 350 -3.19 26.21 10.90
N PRO A 351 -2.02 26.83 11.19
CA PRO A 351 -1.97 28.11 11.91
C PRO A 351 -2.43 29.31 11.07
N ASN A 352 -2.46 29.17 9.74
CA ASN A 352 -2.82 30.25 8.82
C ASN A 352 -4.27 30.10 8.37
N GLN A 353 -4.99 31.22 8.28
CA GLN A 353 -6.34 31.21 7.74
C GLN A 353 -6.68 32.46 6.93
N LEU A 354 -7.55 32.27 5.93
CA LEU A 354 -8.22 33.34 5.21
C LEU A 354 -9.72 33.05 5.16
N VAL A 355 -10.52 33.91 5.79
CA VAL A 355 -11.98 33.90 5.59
C VAL A 355 -12.27 34.69 4.31
N CYS A 356 -12.94 34.06 3.36
CA CYS A 356 -13.44 34.76 2.18
C CYS A 356 -14.87 34.34 1.85
N ASP A 357 -15.78 35.28 2.06
CA ASP A 357 -17.24 35.10 1.98
C ASP A 357 -17.73 34.02 2.95
N ASN A 358 -18.37 32.96 2.46
CA ASN A 358 -18.82 31.81 3.24
C ASN A 358 -17.77 30.69 3.34
N ARG A 359 -16.53 30.91 2.86
CA ARG A 359 -15.43 29.95 2.96
C ARG A 359 -14.40 30.39 3.99
N THR A 360 -13.84 29.43 4.71
CA THR A 360 -12.63 29.62 5.52
C THR A 360 -11.55 28.70 5.00
N ILE A 361 -10.48 29.25 4.43
CA ILE A 361 -9.32 28.45 4.04
C ILE A 361 -8.39 28.40 5.25
N GLN A 362 -8.23 27.24 5.86
CA GLN A 362 -7.27 26.98 6.94
C GLN A 362 -6.12 26.16 6.38
N THR A 363 -4.88 26.59 6.62
CA THR A 363 -3.72 25.99 5.95
C THR A 363 -2.49 25.95 6.81
N GLU A 364 -1.68 24.93 6.56
CA GLU A 364 -0.36 24.78 7.14
C GLU A 364 0.64 25.76 6.53
N ALA A 365 0.71 25.81 5.19
CA ALA A 365 1.86 26.41 4.50
C ALA A 365 1.55 27.25 3.25
N LEU A 366 0.28 27.40 2.82
CA LEU A 366 -0.02 28.25 1.66
C LEU A 366 0.45 29.70 1.92
N SER A 367 1.11 30.28 0.92
CA SER A 367 1.51 31.69 1.00
C SER A 367 0.28 32.61 0.98
N PRO A 368 0.40 33.88 1.43
CA PRO A 368 -0.70 34.85 1.31
C PRO A 368 -1.20 35.02 -0.13
N ALA A 369 -0.31 34.88 -1.12
CA ALA A 369 -0.67 34.94 -2.54
C ALA A 369 -1.47 33.71 -2.97
N ASP A 370 -1.06 32.51 -2.55
CA ASP A 370 -1.77 31.27 -2.86
C ASP A 370 -3.14 31.23 -2.16
N LEU A 371 -3.24 31.68 -0.91
CA LEU A 371 -4.51 31.83 -0.19
C LEU A 371 -5.49 32.72 -0.96
N ALA A 372 -5.01 33.88 -1.44
CA ALA A 372 -5.83 34.79 -2.25
C ALA A 372 -6.24 34.17 -3.60
N ALA A 373 -5.33 33.43 -4.24
CA ALA A 373 -5.61 32.74 -5.50
C ALA A 373 -6.63 31.60 -5.33
N VAL A 374 -6.48 30.77 -4.29
CA VAL A 374 -7.45 29.71 -3.93
C VAL A 374 -8.83 30.34 -3.71
N CYS A 375 -8.90 31.42 -2.93
CA CYS A 375 -10.18 32.10 -2.73
C CYS A 375 -10.80 32.62 -4.04
N ALA A 376 -10.00 33.24 -4.91
CA ALA A 376 -10.49 33.72 -6.20
C ALA A 376 -10.98 32.58 -7.12
N SER A 377 -10.29 31.43 -7.08
CA SER A 377 -10.68 30.21 -7.78
C SER A 377 -12.05 29.72 -7.30
N LEU A 378 -12.26 29.56 -6.00
CA LEU A 378 -13.53 29.05 -5.46
C LEU A 378 -14.73 29.98 -5.78
N ARG A 379 -14.52 31.30 -5.78
CA ARG A 379 -15.55 32.27 -6.22
C ARG A 379 -15.91 32.13 -7.69
N GLY A 380 -14.92 31.86 -8.53
CA GLY A 380 -15.14 31.64 -9.96
C GLY A 380 -15.87 30.33 -10.21
N GLU A 381 -15.55 29.30 -9.43
CA GLU A 381 -16.17 27.99 -9.47
C GLU A 381 -17.66 28.04 -9.13
N ASP A 382 -18.08 28.82 -8.13
CA ASP A 382 -19.52 29.05 -7.86
C ASP A 382 -20.30 29.42 -9.12
N THR A 383 -19.79 30.42 -9.84
CA THR A 383 -20.46 30.94 -11.04
C THR A 383 -20.47 29.87 -12.13
N PHE A 384 -19.42 29.06 -12.22
CA PHE A 384 -19.34 27.96 -13.17
C PHE A 384 -20.35 26.86 -12.83
N PHE A 385 -20.37 26.36 -11.59
CA PHE A 385 -21.28 25.34 -11.09
C PHE A 385 -22.74 25.75 -11.34
N HIS A 386 -23.16 26.93 -10.88
CA HIS A 386 -24.54 27.41 -11.05
C HIS A 386 -24.95 27.49 -12.53
N ASN A 387 -24.02 27.87 -13.41
CA ASN A 387 -24.26 27.89 -14.84
C ASN A 387 -24.30 26.49 -15.47
N LEU A 388 -23.56 25.53 -14.92
CA LEU A 388 -23.54 24.16 -15.40
C LEU A 388 -24.85 23.44 -15.07
N VAL A 389 -25.23 23.45 -13.78
CA VAL A 389 -26.35 22.63 -13.27
C VAL A 389 -27.70 23.33 -13.30
N LYS A 390 -27.73 24.65 -13.50
CA LYS A 390 -28.95 25.47 -13.57
C LYS A 390 -29.83 25.30 -12.32
N ASP A 391 -29.24 25.42 -11.13
CA ASP A 391 -29.99 25.40 -9.88
C ASP A 391 -30.82 26.70 -9.68
N ASN A 392 -31.68 26.68 -8.66
CA ASN A 392 -32.54 27.80 -8.29
C ASN A 392 -32.13 28.40 -6.92
N GLY A 393 -30.85 28.27 -6.56
CA GLY A 393 -30.33 28.59 -5.24
C GLY A 393 -30.38 27.39 -4.28
N PRO A 394 -29.97 27.60 -3.01
CA PRO A 394 -29.72 26.51 -2.08
C PRO A 394 -30.99 25.73 -1.74
N ILE A 395 -30.87 24.40 -1.65
CA ILE A 395 -31.99 23.52 -1.30
C ILE A 395 -32.47 23.81 0.14
N PRO A 396 -33.78 23.98 0.38
CA PRO A 396 -34.33 24.12 1.72
C PRO A 396 -34.07 22.89 2.60
N GLY A 397 -33.57 23.11 3.81
CA GLY A 397 -33.23 22.05 4.76
C GLY A 397 -31.78 21.55 4.68
N GLN A 398 -30.96 22.13 3.79
CA GLN A 398 -29.51 21.95 3.80
C GLN A 398 -28.84 23.12 4.56
N TYR A 399 -28.22 22.87 5.71
CA TYR A 399 -27.76 23.88 6.68
C TYR A 399 -26.29 24.29 6.54
N ASP A 400 -25.44 23.47 5.91
CA ASP A 400 -24.01 23.73 5.69
C ASP A 400 -23.74 24.86 4.68
N LYS A 401 -24.21 26.08 4.93
CA LYS A 401 -24.03 27.23 4.03
C LYS A 401 -22.63 27.86 4.10
N THR A 402 -21.78 27.39 5.00
CA THR A 402 -20.38 27.76 5.12
C THR A 402 -19.51 26.51 5.06
N ILE A 403 -18.25 26.67 4.63
CA ILE A 403 -17.30 25.56 4.52
C ILE A 403 -15.90 25.97 4.97
N THR A 404 -15.21 25.03 5.62
CA THR A 404 -13.77 25.12 5.88
C THR A 404 -12.99 24.30 4.85
N LEU A 405 -12.00 24.91 4.18
CA LEU A 405 -11.04 24.21 3.34
C LEU A 405 -9.76 24.04 4.15
N ALA A 406 -9.51 22.84 4.67
CA ALA A 406 -8.33 22.51 5.44
C ALA A 406 -7.22 21.96 4.52
N VAL A 407 -6.14 22.71 4.36
CA VAL A 407 -5.06 22.41 3.41
C VAL A 407 -3.74 22.16 4.14
N PHE A 408 -3.35 20.89 4.23
CA PHE A 408 -2.06 20.46 4.79
C PHE A 408 -0.91 20.73 3.82
N ALA A 409 0.31 20.90 4.34
CA ALA A 409 1.48 21.25 3.53
C ALA A 409 1.90 20.13 2.57
N ASN A 410 1.58 18.88 2.90
CA ASN A 410 1.91 17.70 2.11
C ASN A 410 1.08 16.48 2.54
N GLN A 411 1.24 15.38 1.81
CA GLN A 411 0.52 14.12 2.07
C GLN A 411 0.85 13.51 3.44
N ALA A 412 2.08 13.64 3.95
CA ALA A 412 2.47 13.04 5.22
C ALA A 412 1.74 13.71 6.40
N ASP A 413 1.62 15.04 6.37
CA ASP A 413 0.87 15.78 7.40
C ASP A 413 -0.63 15.51 7.29
N TYR A 414 -1.17 15.42 6.06
CA TYR A 414 -2.55 14.98 5.84
C TYR A 414 -2.83 13.59 6.46
N LEU A 415 -1.97 12.60 6.20
CA LEU A 415 -2.07 11.25 6.77
C LEU A 415 -1.97 11.26 8.30
N THR A 416 -1.15 12.16 8.86
CA THR A 416 -0.88 12.23 10.30
C THR A 416 -2.02 12.90 11.07
N TYR A 417 -2.53 14.02 10.58
CA TYR A 417 -3.39 14.92 11.39
C TYR A 417 -4.85 14.95 10.97
N SER A 418 -5.16 14.76 9.68
CA SER A 418 -6.49 15.06 9.16
C SER A 418 -7.59 14.28 9.89
N TRP A 419 -7.42 12.97 10.04
CA TRP A 419 -8.39 12.11 10.72
C TRP A 419 -8.57 12.47 12.20
N ALA A 420 -7.52 12.94 12.87
CA ALA A 420 -7.55 13.29 14.29
C ALA A 420 -8.24 14.64 14.54
N ILE A 421 -8.20 15.54 13.55
CA ILE A 421 -8.86 16.84 13.59
C ILE A 421 -10.31 16.75 13.12
N PHE A 422 -10.54 16.11 11.97
CA PHE A 422 -11.80 16.18 11.22
C PHE A 422 -12.56 14.85 11.14
N GLY A 423 -11.98 13.74 11.63
CA GLY A 423 -12.65 12.43 11.61
C GLY A 423 -12.75 11.77 10.23
N ASN A 424 -12.03 12.28 9.24
CA ASN A 424 -12.05 11.78 7.85
C ASN A 424 -11.18 10.52 7.65
N SER A 425 -11.40 9.81 6.54
CA SER A 425 -10.45 8.81 6.05
C SER A 425 -9.34 9.51 5.26
N THR A 426 -8.11 9.01 5.36
CA THR A 426 -6.95 9.58 4.66
C THR A 426 -6.47 8.73 3.48
N ASN A 427 -7.21 7.68 3.11
CA ASN A 427 -6.93 6.86 1.91
C ASN A 427 -7.57 7.47 0.65
N ASN A 428 -7.30 8.75 0.40
CA ASN A 428 -7.81 9.54 -0.73
C ASN A 428 -6.93 10.78 -0.93
N GLY A 429 -7.18 11.55 -1.99
CA GLY A 429 -6.46 12.79 -2.28
C GLY A 429 -7.04 14.06 -1.68
N GLY A 430 -8.19 13.90 -1.03
CA GLY A 430 -9.01 14.91 -0.43
C GLY A 430 -10.33 14.26 -0.03
N GLN A 431 -11.04 14.89 0.91
CA GLN A 431 -12.40 14.48 1.25
C GLN A 431 -13.20 15.67 1.75
N THR A 432 -14.38 15.87 1.16
CA THR A 432 -15.43 16.70 1.76
C THR A 432 -16.22 15.88 2.78
N VAL A 433 -16.17 16.31 4.04
CA VAL A 433 -16.93 15.76 5.16
C VAL A 433 -18.00 16.76 5.55
N MET A 434 -19.26 16.36 5.40
CA MET A 434 -20.40 17.19 5.74
C MET A 434 -21.64 16.33 6.04
N ASP A 435 -22.57 16.89 6.79
CA ASP A 435 -23.95 16.41 6.89
C ASP A 435 -24.87 17.63 6.81
N PRO A 436 -25.28 18.01 5.59
CA PRO A 436 -26.04 19.24 5.40
C PRO A 436 -27.43 19.17 6.04
N THR A 437 -27.89 18.00 6.50
CA THR A 437 -29.17 17.88 7.20
C THR A 437 -29.10 18.22 8.69
N ASP A 438 -27.89 18.26 9.28
CA ASP A 438 -27.68 18.62 10.68
C ASP A 438 -27.33 20.11 10.81
N PRO A 439 -28.15 20.94 11.48
CA PRO A 439 -27.87 22.36 11.66
C PRO A 439 -26.64 22.68 12.53
N ASN A 440 -26.05 21.68 13.18
CA ASN A 440 -24.81 21.82 13.95
C ASN A 440 -23.58 21.27 13.21
N ASN A 441 -23.77 20.71 12.02
CA ASN A 441 -22.64 20.29 11.19
C ASN A 441 -21.87 21.52 10.70
N GLN A 442 -20.61 21.29 10.37
CA GLN A 442 -19.77 22.27 9.72
C GLN A 442 -19.02 21.56 8.61
N ALA A 443 -19.45 21.79 7.38
CA ALA A 443 -18.77 21.23 6.21
C ALA A 443 -17.27 21.57 6.21
N VAL A 444 -16.45 20.55 5.95
CA VAL A 444 -15.01 20.68 5.76
C VAL A 444 -14.55 19.88 4.55
N SER A 445 -13.77 20.49 3.65
CA SER A 445 -12.97 19.77 2.67
C SER A 445 -11.54 19.71 3.17
N VAL A 446 -11.01 18.51 3.38
CA VAL A 446 -9.63 18.28 3.80
C VAL A 446 -8.79 17.87 2.59
N MET A 447 -7.66 18.52 2.37
CA MET A 447 -6.80 18.38 1.19
C MET A 447 -5.34 18.64 1.55
N TYR A 448 -4.42 18.47 0.61
CA TYR A 448 -3.01 18.82 0.81
C TYR A 448 -2.34 19.37 -0.44
N GLN A 449 -1.23 20.06 -0.25
CA GLN A 449 -0.42 20.57 -1.36
C GLN A 449 0.44 19.45 -1.98
N LYS A 450 0.41 19.34 -3.30
CA LYS A 450 1.37 18.49 -4.03
C LYS A 450 2.72 19.19 -4.13
N SER A 451 3.78 18.39 -4.23
CA SER A 451 5.14 18.88 -4.50
C SER A 451 5.39 19.20 -5.98
N TRP A 452 4.39 18.99 -6.85
CA TRP A 452 4.42 19.34 -8.27
C TRP A 452 3.16 20.10 -8.66
N ASN A 453 3.22 20.85 -9.75
CA ASN A 453 2.12 21.65 -10.27
C ASN A 453 1.48 20.92 -11.47
N ASP A 454 0.22 20.56 -11.37
CA ASP A 454 -0.64 19.98 -12.41
C ASP A 454 -1.88 20.87 -12.69
N GLY A 455 -1.74 22.17 -12.42
CA GLY A 455 -2.75 23.18 -12.71
C GLY A 455 -3.79 23.40 -11.62
N PHE A 456 -3.66 22.77 -10.44
CA PHE A 456 -4.46 23.15 -9.28
C PHE A 456 -3.95 24.45 -8.66
N THR A 457 -4.86 25.34 -8.29
CA THR A 457 -4.53 26.62 -7.65
C THR A 457 -3.80 26.37 -6.32
N GLY A 458 -2.63 26.99 -6.13
CA GLY A 458 -1.78 26.78 -4.96
C GLY A 458 -1.21 25.36 -4.81
N ASN A 459 -1.26 24.55 -5.89
CA ASN A 459 -0.98 23.11 -5.89
C ASN A 459 -1.83 22.30 -4.90
N VAL A 460 -3.00 22.82 -4.50
CA VAL A 460 -3.91 22.12 -3.58
C VAL A 460 -4.60 20.99 -4.35
N TRP A 461 -4.21 19.75 -4.06
CA TRP A 461 -4.78 18.61 -4.77
C TRP A 461 -6.28 18.53 -4.54
N ASN A 462 -7.03 18.28 -5.62
CA ASN A 462 -8.47 18.09 -5.64
C ASN A 462 -9.27 19.32 -5.18
N LEU A 463 -8.67 20.52 -5.14
CA LEU A 463 -9.33 21.73 -4.66
C LEU A 463 -10.75 21.92 -5.23
N ASN A 464 -10.83 21.98 -6.55
CA ASN A 464 -12.07 22.20 -7.27
C ASN A 464 -13.00 20.98 -7.16
N HIS A 465 -12.45 19.78 -7.30
CA HIS A 465 -13.19 18.51 -7.16
C HIS A 465 -13.90 18.39 -5.80
N GLU A 466 -13.17 18.56 -4.68
CA GLU A 466 -13.77 18.48 -3.34
C GLU A 466 -14.77 19.62 -3.10
N TYR A 467 -14.52 20.80 -3.67
CA TYR A 467 -15.44 21.91 -3.56
C TYR A 467 -16.73 21.68 -4.35
N THR A 468 -16.68 21.00 -5.49
CA THR A 468 -17.87 20.57 -6.22
C THR A 468 -18.74 19.65 -5.38
N HIS A 469 -18.17 18.71 -4.59
CA HIS A 469 -18.98 17.87 -3.67
C HIS A 469 -19.78 18.71 -2.67
N TYR A 470 -19.17 19.78 -2.15
CA TYR A 470 -19.86 20.73 -1.29
C TYR A 470 -21.00 21.45 -2.01
N LEU A 471 -20.76 21.95 -3.24
CA LEU A 471 -21.78 22.62 -4.03
C LEU A 471 -22.94 21.67 -4.38
N ASP A 472 -22.64 20.45 -4.83
CA ASP A 472 -23.63 19.43 -5.19
C ASP A 472 -24.57 19.12 -4.01
N ASN A 473 -24.02 18.96 -2.81
CA ASN A 473 -24.79 18.73 -1.57
C ASN A 473 -25.70 19.90 -1.16
N ILE A 474 -25.35 21.13 -1.56
CA ILE A 474 -26.10 22.35 -1.18
C ILE A 474 -27.15 22.72 -2.23
N TYR A 475 -26.90 22.44 -3.51
CA TYR A 475 -27.68 22.96 -4.63
C TYR A 475 -28.39 21.88 -5.46
N ASP A 476 -27.93 20.63 -5.43
CA ASP A 476 -28.41 19.57 -6.33
C ASP A 476 -28.93 18.33 -5.62
N MET A 477 -28.28 17.90 -4.54
CA MET A 477 -28.61 16.67 -3.83
C MET A 477 -29.23 16.97 -2.47
N LYS A 478 -30.50 16.60 -2.27
CA LYS A 478 -31.21 16.82 -1.00
C LYS A 478 -31.11 15.63 -0.06
N GLY A 479 -30.51 15.83 1.10
CA GLY A 479 -30.32 14.82 2.13
C GLY A 479 -28.86 14.79 2.57
N ASN A 480 -28.48 13.71 3.24
CA ASN A 480 -27.08 13.44 3.57
C ASN A 480 -26.52 12.37 2.62
N PHE A 481 -25.21 12.13 2.70
CA PHE A 481 -24.51 11.16 1.85
C PHE A 481 -25.15 9.76 1.81
N SER A 482 -25.71 9.27 2.94
CA SER A 482 -26.40 7.97 2.96
C SER A 482 -27.67 7.95 2.10
N THR A 483 -28.31 9.11 1.91
CA THR A 483 -29.49 9.26 1.07
C THR A 483 -29.08 9.35 -0.40
N GLU A 484 -27.99 10.07 -0.67
CA GLU A 484 -27.40 10.23 -2.01
C GLU A 484 -27.03 8.90 -2.65
N ILE A 485 -26.35 8.03 -1.89
CA ILE A 485 -25.93 6.71 -2.38
C ILE A 485 -27.03 5.64 -2.26
N SER A 486 -28.30 6.02 -2.06
CA SER A 486 -29.42 5.08 -1.99
C SER A 486 -29.76 4.45 -3.36
N VAL A 487 -29.25 5.05 -4.43
CA VAL A 487 -29.30 4.55 -5.82
C VAL A 487 -27.89 4.51 -6.41
N PRO A 488 -27.64 3.79 -7.53
CA PRO A 488 -26.34 3.73 -8.21
C PRO A 488 -25.85 5.05 -8.82
N ASP A 489 -25.63 6.07 -7.99
CA ASP A 489 -25.41 7.46 -8.42
C ASP A 489 -23.94 7.90 -8.43
N ILE A 490 -23.00 6.97 -8.20
CA ILE A 490 -21.58 7.32 -8.08
C ILE A 490 -21.02 7.87 -9.41
N TRP A 491 -21.63 7.53 -10.54
CA TRP A 491 -21.26 8.13 -11.83
C TRP A 491 -21.54 9.63 -11.88
N TRP A 492 -22.58 10.10 -11.20
CA TRP A 492 -22.90 11.51 -11.08
C TRP A 492 -22.02 12.15 -10.01
N ILE A 493 -22.08 11.67 -8.76
CA ILE A 493 -21.37 12.27 -7.61
C ILE A 493 -19.88 12.49 -7.92
N GLU A 494 -19.17 11.44 -8.34
CA GLU A 494 -17.74 11.56 -8.66
C GLU A 494 -17.50 12.13 -10.05
N GLY A 495 -18.37 11.83 -11.02
CA GLY A 495 -18.22 12.31 -12.38
C GLY A 495 -18.42 13.81 -12.55
N VAL A 496 -19.33 14.42 -11.77
CA VAL A 496 -19.58 15.87 -11.81
C VAL A 496 -18.44 16.62 -11.15
N ALA A 497 -17.91 16.12 -10.03
CA ALA A 497 -16.74 16.69 -9.37
C ALA A 497 -15.50 16.65 -10.26
N GLU A 498 -15.27 15.55 -10.98
CA GLU A 498 -14.22 15.50 -11.99
C GLU A 498 -14.51 16.44 -13.16
N TYR A 499 -15.71 16.38 -13.74
CA TYR A 499 -16.05 17.17 -14.92
C TYR A 499 -15.95 18.66 -14.66
N GLU A 500 -16.51 19.13 -13.56
CA GLU A 500 -16.43 20.51 -13.12
C GLU A 500 -14.98 20.95 -12.91
N SER A 501 -14.21 20.21 -12.11
CA SER A 501 -12.82 20.53 -11.81
C SER A 501 -11.97 20.75 -13.06
N TYR A 502 -12.06 19.86 -14.05
CA TYR A 502 -11.28 19.99 -15.28
C TYR A 502 -11.85 21.06 -16.22
N ALA A 503 -13.18 21.13 -16.37
CA ALA A 503 -13.82 22.08 -17.28
C ALA A 503 -13.67 23.53 -16.78
N TYR A 504 -13.85 23.77 -15.48
CA TYR A 504 -13.68 25.07 -14.84
C TYR A 504 -12.24 25.59 -14.99
N ARG A 505 -11.25 24.73 -14.71
CA ARG A 505 -9.82 25.06 -14.88
C ARG A 505 -9.40 25.18 -16.34
N GLY A 506 -10.23 24.74 -17.28
CA GLY A 506 -9.89 24.70 -18.71
C GLY A 506 -8.72 23.76 -19.00
N THR A 507 -8.71 22.60 -18.33
CA THR A 507 -7.63 21.60 -18.42
C THR A 507 -8.16 20.27 -18.96
N THR A 508 -7.31 19.53 -19.66
CA THR A 508 -7.67 18.20 -20.19
C THR A 508 -7.47 17.14 -19.10
N ASP A 509 -8.50 16.33 -18.82
CA ASP A 509 -8.33 15.08 -18.09
C ASP A 509 -7.67 14.04 -19.01
N THR A 510 -6.34 13.99 -18.97
CA THR A 510 -5.54 13.10 -19.81
C THR A 510 -5.79 11.62 -19.52
N GLN A 511 -6.19 11.26 -18.30
CA GLN A 511 -6.52 9.88 -17.96
C GLN A 511 -7.86 9.50 -18.60
N ALA A 512 -8.89 10.33 -18.47
CA ALA A 512 -10.16 10.11 -19.15
C ALA A 512 -10.00 10.02 -20.67
N MET A 513 -9.14 10.85 -21.28
CA MET A 513 -8.88 10.74 -22.72
C MET A 513 -8.22 9.40 -23.10
N SER A 514 -7.28 8.91 -22.29
CA SER A 514 -6.66 7.59 -22.47
C SER A 514 -7.66 6.45 -22.32
N GLU A 515 -8.58 6.54 -21.36
CA GLU A 515 -9.64 5.54 -21.15
C GLU A 515 -10.69 5.56 -22.25
N ALA A 516 -11.06 6.74 -22.77
CA ALA A 516 -12.00 6.88 -23.87
C ALA A 516 -11.58 6.06 -25.10
N ALA A 517 -10.29 6.08 -25.45
CA ALA A 517 -9.72 5.32 -26.55
C ALA A 517 -9.81 3.79 -26.39
N LYS A 518 -10.07 3.28 -25.18
CA LYS A 518 -10.16 1.84 -24.90
C LYS A 518 -11.56 1.28 -25.08
N HIS A 519 -12.60 2.11 -25.05
CA HIS A 519 -14.00 1.68 -25.15
C HIS A 519 -14.38 0.60 -24.11
N THR A 520 -13.77 0.64 -22.93
CA THR A 520 -13.89 -0.40 -21.89
C THR A 520 -15.32 -0.56 -21.38
N TYR A 521 -16.05 0.55 -21.20
CA TYR A 521 -17.38 0.55 -20.60
C TYR A 521 -18.44 1.20 -21.49
N LYS A 522 -19.62 0.59 -21.52
CA LYS A 522 -20.83 1.20 -22.04
C LYS A 522 -21.38 2.22 -21.05
N LEU A 523 -22.06 3.27 -21.53
CA LEU A 523 -22.66 4.29 -20.66
C LEU A 523 -23.65 3.67 -19.66
N SER A 524 -24.50 2.76 -20.12
CA SER A 524 -25.45 1.99 -19.30
C SER A 524 -24.78 1.22 -18.16
N THR A 525 -23.51 0.82 -18.33
CA THR A 525 -22.72 0.20 -17.28
C THR A 525 -22.25 1.26 -16.28
N VAL A 526 -21.73 2.40 -16.76
CA VAL A 526 -21.27 3.49 -15.90
C VAL A 526 -22.42 4.04 -15.03
N PHE A 527 -23.64 4.16 -15.56
CA PHE A 527 -24.85 4.55 -14.80
C PHE A 527 -25.20 3.64 -13.62
N GLN A 528 -24.55 2.47 -13.49
CA GLN A 528 -24.78 1.52 -12.40
C GLN A 528 -23.62 1.52 -11.40
N ASN A 529 -22.81 2.57 -11.38
CA ASN A 529 -21.67 2.69 -10.48
C ASN A 529 -22.12 2.81 -9.01
N THR A 530 -21.46 2.03 -8.17
CA THR A 530 -21.52 2.13 -6.69
C THR A 530 -20.09 1.98 -6.18
N TYR A 531 -19.77 2.48 -4.98
CA TYR A 531 -18.43 2.25 -4.38
C TYR A 531 -18.11 0.75 -4.16
N GLY A 532 -19.12 -0.14 -4.23
CA GLY A 532 -18.92 -1.58 -4.17
C GLY A 532 -18.27 -2.19 -5.42
N ASN A 533 -18.22 -1.47 -6.55
CA ASN A 533 -17.60 -1.96 -7.79
C ASN A 533 -16.08 -2.16 -7.67
N SER A 534 -15.41 -1.49 -6.71
CA SER A 534 -13.96 -1.53 -6.45
C SER A 534 -13.07 -1.17 -7.66
N ASP A 535 -13.60 -0.39 -8.62
CA ASP A 535 -12.88 0.05 -9.82
C ASP A 535 -12.84 1.58 -9.88
N SER A 536 -11.71 2.16 -9.46
CA SER A 536 -11.50 3.61 -9.44
C SER A 536 -11.45 4.21 -10.86
N VAL A 537 -10.99 3.46 -11.86
CA VAL A 537 -10.96 3.96 -13.25
C VAL A 537 -12.38 4.12 -13.77
N ARG A 538 -13.25 3.15 -13.46
CA ARG A 538 -14.67 3.23 -13.79
C ARG A 538 -15.41 4.32 -13.00
N THR A 539 -14.99 4.59 -11.77
CA THR A 539 -15.59 5.62 -10.92
C THR A 539 -15.25 7.03 -11.38
N TYR A 540 -13.96 7.35 -11.55
CA TYR A 540 -13.49 8.72 -11.76
C TYR A 540 -13.36 9.07 -13.27
N PRO A 541 -12.38 8.55 -14.05
CA PRO A 541 -12.28 8.82 -15.48
C PRO A 541 -13.55 8.53 -16.30
N TRP A 542 -14.20 7.38 -16.06
CA TRP A 542 -15.44 7.05 -16.79
C TRP A 542 -16.65 7.82 -16.27
N GLY A 543 -16.68 8.18 -14.98
CA GLY A 543 -17.67 9.12 -14.43
C GLY A 543 -17.59 10.48 -15.13
N TYR A 544 -16.38 11.04 -15.24
CA TYR A 544 -16.09 12.26 -16.00
C TYR A 544 -16.63 12.17 -17.44
N LEU A 545 -16.29 11.10 -18.17
CA LEU A 545 -16.72 10.90 -19.56
C LEU A 545 -18.25 10.83 -19.67
N ALA A 546 -18.90 10.11 -18.76
CA ALA A 546 -20.35 9.98 -18.72
C ALA A 546 -21.05 11.33 -18.45
N VAL A 547 -20.64 12.05 -17.41
CA VAL A 547 -21.23 13.35 -17.05
C VAL A 547 -21.01 14.36 -18.18
N ARG A 548 -19.78 14.45 -18.71
CA ARG A 548 -19.47 15.33 -19.83
C ARG A 548 -20.33 15.03 -21.06
N TYR A 549 -20.41 13.76 -21.48
CA TYR A 549 -21.24 13.35 -22.62
C TYR A 549 -22.70 13.74 -22.40
N MET A 550 -23.24 13.49 -21.20
CA MET A 550 -24.62 13.82 -20.89
C MET A 550 -24.87 15.33 -20.92
N PHE A 551 -23.96 16.17 -20.45
CA PHE A 551 -24.09 17.62 -20.60
C PHE A 551 -23.98 18.09 -22.07
N GLU A 552 -23.07 17.50 -22.86
CA GLU A 552 -22.85 17.91 -24.25
C GLU A 552 -23.97 17.44 -25.19
N LYS A 553 -24.55 16.26 -24.95
CA LYS A 553 -25.50 15.60 -25.87
C LYS A 553 -26.92 15.54 -25.35
N HIS A 554 -27.11 15.37 -24.04
CA HIS A 554 -28.41 15.11 -23.42
C HIS A 554 -28.68 15.96 -22.16
N PRO A 555 -28.46 17.30 -22.19
CA PRO A 555 -28.55 18.13 -20.99
C PRO A 555 -29.96 18.16 -20.36
N ALA A 556 -31.00 17.93 -21.17
CA ALA A 556 -32.38 17.85 -20.68
C ALA A 556 -32.59 16.68 -19.70
N ASP A 557 -31.92 15.55 -19.90
CA ASP A 557 -32.01 14.39 -19.01
C ASP A 557 -31.30 14.66 -17.69
N ILE A 558 -30.15 15.36 -17.72
CA ILE A 558 -29.47 15.84 -16.51
C ILE A 558 -30.40 16.76 -15.69
N TYR A 559 -30.98 17.78 -16.32
CA TYR A 559 -31.85 18.72 -15.60
C TYR A 559 -33.12 18.05 -15.05
N ASN A 560 -33.65 17.04 -15.74
CA ASN A 560 -34.75 16.24 -15.22
C ASN A 560 -34.33 15.43 -13.98
N MET A 561 -33.19 14.73 -14.05
CA MET A 561 -32.62 13.98 -12.92
C MET A 561 -32.38 14.90 -11.70
N LEU A 562 -31.72 16.04 -11.90
CA LEU A 562 -31.45 17.00 -10.82
C LEU A 562 -32.74 17.59 -10.24
N GLY A 563 -33.78 17.78 -11.06
CA GLY A 563 -35.10 18.20 -10.57
C GLY A 563 -35.66 17.25 -9.50
N HIS A 564 -35.45 15.94 -9.66
CA HIS A 564 -35.83 14.94 -8.67
C HIS A 564 -34.91 14.98 -7.44
N PHE A 565 -33.58 14.97 -7.62
CA PHE A 565 -32.61 14.97 -6.52
C PHE A 565 -32.73 16.19 -5.60
N ARG A 566 -33.01 17.38 -6.15
CA ARG A 566 -33.24 18.61 -5.38
C ARG A 566 -34.45 18.54 -4.45
N THR A 567 -35.37 17.61 -4.71
CA THR A 567 -36.55 17.37 -3.86
C THR A 567 -36.39 16.17 -2.91
N GLY A 568 -35.31 15.39 -3.06
CA GLY A 568 -35.04 14.15 -2.33
C GLY A 568 -35.64 12.90 -2.96
N ASP A 569 -36.16 13.00 -4.19
CA ASP A 569 -36.73 11.86 -4.92
C ASP A 569 -35.65 11.08 -5.69
N TYR A 570 -34.77 10.39 -4.96
CA TYR A 570 -33.67 9.64 -5.57
C TYR A 570 -34.11 8.50 -6.47
N GLN A 571 -35.25 7.86 -6.16
CA GLN A 571 -35.80 6.81 -7.02
C GLN A 571 -36.34 7.38 -8.33
N GLY A 572 -36.98 8.55 -8.30
CA GLY A 572 -37.39 9.27 -9.50
C GLY A 572 -36.20 9.71 -10.36
N GLY A 573 -35.15 10.27 -9.74
CA GLY A 573 -33.92 10.63 -10.44
C GLY A 573 -33.20 9.43 -11.06
N TYR A 574 -33.08 8.32 -10.30
CA TYR A 574 -32.56 7.05 -10.82
C TYR A 574 -33.38 6.53 -11.99
N ALA A 575 -34.72 6.64 -11.93
CA ALA A 575 -35.58 6.21 -13.02
C ALA A 575 -35.30 6.99 -14.32
N VAL A 576 -34.86 8.25 -14.27
CA VAL A 576 -34.49 9.02 -15.47
C VAL A 576 -33.40 8.30 -16.26
N TYR A 577 -32.24 8.05 -15.65
CA TYR A 577 -31.12 7.43 -16.38
C TYR A 577 -31.23 5.90 -16.49
N ASN A 578 -31.90 5.23 -15.55
CA ASN A 578 -32.15 3.80 -15.67
C ASN A 578 -33.11 3.47 -16.84
N ASN A 579 -34.09 4.34 -17.13
CA ASN A 579 -35.02 4.14 -18.24
C ASN A 579 -34.40 4.43 -19.62
N ILE A 580 -33.31 5.21 -19.69
CA ILE A 580 -32.49 5.32 -20.92
C ILE A 580 -31.99 3.91 -21.32
N GLY A 581 -31.68 3.08 -20.32
CA GLY A 581 -31.18 1.73 -20.54
C GLY A 581 -29.91 1.75 -21.39
N THR A 582 -29.93 1.05 -22.52
CA THR A 582 -28.81 1.01 -23.48
C THR A 582 -28.99 2.01 -24.63
N GLY A 583 -30.01 2.86 -24.59
CA GLY A 583 -30.41 3.73 -25.71
C GLY A 583 -29.32 4.70 -26.16
N TYR A 584 -28.42 5.12 -25.26
CA TYR A 584 -27.31 6.02 -25.55
C TYR A 584 -25.96 5.33 -25.72
N ASP A 585 -25.87 4.01 -25.54
CA ASP A 585 -24.57 3.31 -25.55
C ASP A 585 -23.83 3.46 -26.89
N ALA A 586 -24.55 3.37 -28.01
CA ALA A 586 -23.97 3.50 -29.34
C ALA A 586 -23.53 4.93 -29.68
N ASP A 587 -24.31 5.93 -29.24
CA ASP A 587 -23.97 7.35 -29.45
C ASP A 587 -22.80 7.77 -28.54
N PHE A 588 -22.78 7.29 -27.30
CA PHE A 588 -21.65 7.45 -26.39
C PHE A 588 -20.37 6.84 -26.97
N ASP A 589 -20.41 5.60 -27.47
CA ASP A 589 -19.27 4.94 -28.10
C ASP A 589 -18.74 5.74 -29.32
N ALA A 590 -19.64 6.28 -30.15
CA ALA A 590 -19.26 7.17 -31.24
C ALA A 590 -18.63 8.48 -30.75
N TRP A 591 -19.16 9.08 -29.67
CA TRP A 591 -18.60 10.28 -29.04
C TRP A 591 -17.20 10.03 -28.44
N LEU A 592 -16.94 8.84 -27.87
CA LEU A 592 -15.61 8.47 -27.37
C LEU A 592 -14.56 8.48 -28.47
N ASN A 593 -14.90 8.05 -29.69
CA ASN A 593 -13.99 8.15 -30.85
C ASN A 593 -13.60 9.62 -31.13
N ALA A 594 -14.55 10.55 -31.03
CA ALA A 594 -14.27 11.98 -31.19
C ALA A 594 -13.37 12.50 -30.07
N CYS A 595 -13.63 12.11 -28.81
CA CYS A 595 -12.75 12.47 -27.69
C CYS A 595 -11.33 11.94 -27.87
N ALA A 596 -11.17 10.66 -28.20
CA ALA A 596 -9.87 10.04 -28.48
C ALA A 596 -9.16 10.69 -29.68
N GLY A 597 -9.94 11.21 -30.65
CA GLY A 597 -9.46 12.01 -31.77
C GLY A 597 -9.09 13.46 -31.44
N GLY A 598 -9.20 13.88 -30.17
CA GLY A 598 -8.80 15.21 -29.72
C GLY A 598 -9.95 16.21 -29.47
N ALA A 599 -11.20 15.86 -29.81
CA ALA A 599 -12.33 16.78 -29.68
C ALA A 599 -12.62 17.19 -28.23
N CYS A 600 -12.19 16.37 -27.27
CA CYS A 600 -12.42 16.58 -25.85
C CYS A 600 -11.24 17.25 -25.12
N TYR A 601 -10.18 17.61 -25.84
CA TYR A 601 -9.03 18.32 -25.25
C TYR A 601 -9.37 19.80 -25.02
N ALA A 602 -8.92 20.35 -23.90
CA ALA A 602 -9.06 21.77 -23.62
C ALA A 602 -8.24 22.63 -24.61
N ALA A 603 -8.71 23.86 -24.88
CA ALA A 603 -8.04 24.76 -25.80
C ALA A 603 -6.74 25.34 -25.19
N GLY A 604 -5.60 24.97 -25.76
CA GLY A 604 -4.27 25.31 -25.26
C GLY A 604 -3.31 24.13 -25.44
N PRO A 605 -2.12 24.21 -24.85
CA PRO A 605 -1.23 23.07 -24.78
C PRO A 605 -1.79 22.04 -23.78
N THR A 606 -1.58 20.76 -24.06
CA THR A 606 -1.77 19.64 -23.14
C THR A 606 -0.43 18.90 -23.07
N ALA A 607 0.21 18.93 -21.91
CA ALA A 607 1.46 18.20 -21.68
C ALA A 607 1.20 16.70 -21.78
N LEU A 608 2.03 15.97 -22.50
CA LEU A 608 2.02 14.50 -22.54
C LEU A 608 3.43 14.03 -22.85
N PHE A 609 3.84 12.89 -22.31
CA PHE A 609 5.13 12.31 -22.66
C PHE A 609 5.19 10.80 -22.53
N GLY A 610 6.11 10.21 -23.28
CA GLY A 610 6.54 8.82 -23.09
C GLY A 610 7.84 8.78 -22.26
N GLN A 611 8.00 7.72 -21.47
CA GLN A 611 9.20 7.46 -20.69
C GLN A 611 9.73 6.05 -20.98
N THR A 612 11.05 5.92 -21.05
CA THR A 612 11.75 4.63 -21.11
C THR A 612 12.81 4.59 -20.02
N VAL A 613 12.73 3.60 -19.14
CA VAL A 613 13.68 3.42 -18.03
C VAL A 613 14.69 2.33 -18.40
N ASN A 614 15.97 2.63 -18.26
CA ASN A 614 17.07 1.67 -18.40
C ASN A 614 18.05 1.85 -17.24
N GLY A 615 17.96 0.98 -16.23
CA GLY A 615 18.72 1.12 -15.01
C GLY A 615 18.41 2.44 -14.31
N SER A 616 19.46 3.25 -14.07
CA SER A 616 19.34 4.56 -13.42
C SER A 616 19.01 5.69 -14.40
N THR A 617 18.93 5.40 -15.70
CA THR A 617 18.73 6.38 -16.75
C THR A 617 17.30 6.32 -17.30
N VAL A 618 16.69 7.49 -17.46
CA VAL A 618 15.35 7.68 -18.04
C VAL A 618 15.48 8.52 -19.28
N THR A 619 14.92 8.04 -20.39
CA THR A 619 14.78 8.82 -21.62
C THR A 619 13.33 9.23 -21.79
N LEU A 620 13.11 10.52 -22.02
CA LEU A 620 11.80 11.15 -22.10
C LEU A 620 11.55 11.65 -23.52
N ALA A 621 10.34 11.41 -24.00
CA ALA A 621 9.91 11.83 -25.33
C ALA A 621 8.62 12.66 -25.22
N ASP A 622 8.67 13.90 -25.69
CA ASP A 622 7.51 14.78 -25.77
C ASP A 622 6.42 14.17 -26.68
N LYS A 623 5.20 14.16 -26.16
CA LYS A 623 3.96 13.75 -26.84
C LYS A 623 2.88 14.82 -26.71
N SER A 624 3.24 16.02 -26.25
CA SER A 624 2.30 17.10 -25.95
C SER A 624 1.54 17.51 -27.19
N VAL A 625 0.27 17.88 -26.99
CA VAL A 625 -0.65 18.27 -28.05
C VAL A 625 -1.02 19.73 -27.85
N GLN A 626 -1.15 20.47 -28.95
CA GLN A 626 -1.71 21.82 -28.94
C GLN A 626 -3.07 21.80 -29.62
N THR A 627 -4.09 22.26 -28.91
CA THR A 627 -5.44 22.48 -29.45
C THR A 627 -5.71 23.99 -29.54
N GLY A 628 -6.45 24.43 -30.55
CA GLY A 628 -6.71 25.85 -30.83
C GLY A 628 -5.61 26.54 -31.65
N ALA A 629 -5.54 27.86 -31.58
CA ALA A 629 -4.67 28.68 -32.46
C ALA A 629 -3.22 28.86 -31.95
N GLY A 630 -2.91 28.39 -30.74
CA GLY A 630 -1.57 28.48 -30.16
C GLY A 630 -0.58 27.48 -30.78
N GLN A 631 0.68 27.56 -30.37
CA GLN A 631 1.75 26.59 -30.70
C GLN A 631 2.69 26.43 -29.50
N ILE A 632 3.03 25.19 -29.12
CA ILE A 632 4.01 24.92 -28.06
C ILE A 632 5.39 25.45 -28.47
N THR A 633 6.00 26.26 -27.62
CA THR A 633 7.29 26.93 -27.85
C THR A 633 8.35 26.66 -26.79
N ALA A 634 7.98 26.11 -25.63
CA ALA A 634 8.94 25.77 -24.57
C ALA A 634 8.55 24.50 -23.81
N TRP A 635 9.56 23.81 -23.29
CA TRP A 635 9.46 22.61 -22.47
C TRP A 635 10.30 22.82 -21.21
N HIS A 636 9.80 22.37 -20.08
CA HIS A 636 10.53 22.36 -18.81
C HIS A 636 10.23 21.07 -18.07
N TRP A 637 11.29 20.32 -17.78
CA TRP A 637 11.23 19.05 -17.08
C TRP A 637 11.76 19.19 -15.67
N THR A 638 11.06 18.62 -14.71
CA THR A 638 11.61 18.36 -13.37
C THR A 638 11.70 16.85 -13.17
N PHE A 639 12.79 16.38 -12.57
CA PHE A 639 13.05 14.94 -12.45
C PHE A 639 12.74 14.37 -11.06
N GLY A 640 12.31 15.21 -10.10
CA GLY A 640 11.98 14.77 -8.75
C GLY A 640 13.18 14.56 -7.82
N ASP A 641 14.41 14.80 -8.29
CA ASP A 641 15.65 14.76 -7.51
C ASP A 641 16.30 16.15 -7.31
N GLY A 642 15.57 17.21 -7.65
CA GLY A 642 16.02 18.60 -7.60
C GLY A 642 16.67 19.11 -8.88
N SER A 643 16.91 18.24 -9.88
CA SER A 643 17.41 18.64 -11.20
C SER A 643 16.29 18.86 -12.22
N ALA A 644 16.61 19.57 -13.30
CA ALA A 644 15.66 19.98 -14.34
C ALA A 644 16.31 20.06 -15.73
N SER A 645 15.49 20.13 -16.80
CA SER A 645 15.95 20.31 -18.18
C SER A 645 14.93 21.08 -19.03
N ASP A 646 15.40 21.94 -19.94
CA ASP A 646 14.55 22.65 -20.91
C ASP A 646 14.59 22.01 -22.32
N GLN A 647 15.19 20.82 -22.45
CA GLN A 647 15.20 20.10 -23.72
C GLN A 647 13.81 19.50 -23.99
N GLN A 648 13.39 19.46 -25.26
CA GLN A 648 12.14 18.83 -25.64
C GLN A 648 12.12 17.32 -25.31
N ASN A 649 13.22 16.61 -25.56
CA ASN A 649 13.34 15.16 -25.33
C ASN A 649 14.63 14.84 -24.54
N PRO A 650 14.65 15.05 -23.21
CA PRO A 650 15.85 14.86 -22.40
C PRO A 650 16.10 13.38 -22.05
N THR A 651 17.36 13.09 -21.70
CA THR A 651 17.74 11.89 -20.97
C THR A 651 18.32 12.31 -19.61
N HIS A 652 17.85 11.69 -18.53
CA HIS A 652 18.29 11.97 -17.17
C HIS A 652 18.82 10.71 -16.48
N THR A 653 19.87 10.83 -15.66
CA THR A 653 20.44 9.71 -14.90
C THR A 653 20.41 10.02 -13.41
N TYR A 654 19.69 9.20 -12.66
CA TYR A 654 19.57 9.34 -11.21
C TYR A 654 20.78 8.74 -10.49
N ALA A 655 21.20 9.41 -9.41
CA ALA A 655 22.32 8.97 -8.59
C ALA A 655 21.98 7.75 -7.71
N ALA A 656 20.71 7.59 -7.32
CA ALA A 656 20.24 6.52 -6.45
C ALA A 656 19.06 5.78 -7.09
N ALA A 657 18.89 4.51 -6.71
CA ALA A 657 17.67 3.80 -7.00
C ALA A 657 16.52 4.44 -6.22
N GLY A 658 15.36 4.51 -6.82
CA GLY A 658 14.19 5.12 -6.19
C GLY A 658 13.05 5.30 -7.15
N THR A 659 11.91 5.70 -6.60
CA THR A 659 10.80 6.21 -7.39
C THR A 659 10.81 7.73 -7.32
N TYR A 660 10.85 8.36 -8.48
CA TYR A 660 10.87 9.81 -8.64
C TYR A 660 9.64 10.26 -9.41
N THR A 661 9.14 11.47 -9.13
CA THR A 661 8.09 12.09 -9.94
C THR A 661 8.74 12.98 -10.99
N VAL A 662 8.64 12.58 -12.25
CA VAL A 662 9.03 13.40 -13.40
C VAL A 662 7.83 14.23 -13.84
N ALA A 663 8.01 15.51 -14.10
CA ALA A 663 6.95 16.35 -14.67
C ALA A 663 7.43 17.12 -15.89
N LEU A 664 6.59 17.17 -16.94
CA LEU A 664 6.77 18.03 -18.10
C LEU A 664 5.80 19.20 -18.02
N THR A 665 6.33 20.42 -18.03
CA THR A 665 5.57 21.64 -18.28
C THR A 665 5.85 22.13 -19.71
N VAL A 666 4.81 22.34 -20.50
CA VAL A 666 4.90 22.98 -21.81
C VAL A 666 4.28 24.37 -21.79
N THR A 667 4.84 25.30 -22.57
CA THR A 667 4.31 26.65 -22.75
C THR A 667 4.08 26.93 -24.23
N ASP A 668 2.90 27.45 -24.55
CA ASP A 668 2.58 27.90 -25.91
C ASP A 668 2.95 29.37 -26.15
N ASN A 669 2.96 29.77 -27.42
CA ASN A 669 3.27 31.13 -27.86
C ASN A 669 2.28 32.21 -27.37
N THR A 670 1.16 31.83 -26.76
CA THR A 670 0.19 32.74 -26.12
C THR A 670 0.44 32.87 -24.61
N GLY A 671 1.42 32.14 -24.07
CA GLY A 671 1.76 32.12 -22.65
C GLY A 671 0.94 31.12 -21.82
N LYS A 672 0.09 30.30 -22.46
CA LYS A 672 -0.63 29.23 -21.74
C LYS A 672 0.35 28.11 -21.40
N THR A 673 0.14 27.48 -20.26
CA THR A 673 0.95 26.36 -19.81
C THR A 673 0.10 25.15 -19.46
N ALA A 674 0.67 23.97 -19.62
CA ALA A 674 0.13 22.72 -19.12
C ALA A 674 1.25 21.88 -18.56
N SER A 675 0.95 21.11 -17.51
CA SER A 675 1.93 20.26 -16.83
C SER A 675 1.36 18.88 -16.60
N THR A 676 2.19 17.86 -16.83
CA THR A 676 1.83 16.46 -16.58
C THR A 676 2.94 15.78 -15.78
N PRO A 677 2.62 15.20 -14.61
CA PRO A 677 3.54 14.38 -13.83
C PRO A 677 3.40 12.88 -14.18
N ALA A 678 4.47 12.11 -14.01
CA ALA A 678 4.45 10.65 -14.00
C ALA A 678 5.51 10.11 -13.03
N SER A 679 5.21 9.00 -12.35
CA SER A 679 6.19 8.31 -11.52
C SER A 679 7.14 7.48 -12.38
N VAL A 680 8.42 7.54 -12.04
CA VAL A 680 9.48 6.75 -12.65
C VAL A 680 10.25 6.02 -11.56
N THR A 681 10.19 4.69 -11.58
CA THR A 681 11.04 3.86 -10.73
C THR A 681 12.31 3.51 -11.49
N VAL A 682 13.42 4.04 -11.01
CA VAL A 682 14.74 3.71 -11.52
C VAL A 682 15.44 2.76 -10.56
N THR A 683 16.08 1.76 -11.11
CA THR A 683 16.96 0.87 -10.37
C THR A 683 18.37 1.29 -10.69
N THR A 684 19.22 1.60 -9.73
CA THR A 684 20.65 1.54 -10.01
C THR A 684 20.99 0.08 -10.27
N GLY A 685 20.97 -0.32 -11.54
CA GLY A 685 21.66 -1.53 -11.96
C GLY A 685 23.08 -1.35 -11.45
N SER A 686 23.53 -2.20 -10.53
CA SER A 686 24.87 -2.15 -9.96
C SER A 686 25.88 -2.20 -11.12
N GLY A 687 26.30 -1.02 -11.51
CA GLY A 687 26.78 -0.76 -12.86
C GLY A 687 28.04 0.08 -12.86
N THR A 688 28.83 0.05 -11.79
CA THR A 688 30.29 0.22 -11.80
C THR A 688 30.88 -0.20 -10.44
N GLY A 689 31.50 -1.39 -10.40
CA GLY A 689 32.61 -1.72 -9.49
C GLY A 689 32.27 -2.16 -8.06
N GLY A 690 32.33 -3.47 -7.80
CA GLY A 690 32.81 -3.97 -6.49
C GLY A 690 31.89 -4.85 -5.64
N GLY A 691 30.66 -5.17 -6.07
CA GLY A 691 29.80 -6.13 -5.35
C GLY A 691 30.02 -7.57 -5.84
N THR A 692 30.27 -8.51 -4.92
CA THR A 692 30.41 -9.94 -5.22
C THR A 692 29.07 -10.51 -5.72
N LEU A 693 29.03 -10.99 -6.96
CA LEU A 693 27.86 -11.73 -7.46
C LEU A 693 27.66 -13.02 -6.65
N PRO A 694 26.42 -13.42 -6.31
CA PRO A 694 26.17 -14.69 -5.63
C PRO A 694 26.72 -15.87 -6.43
N THR A 695 27.07 -16.97 -5.75
CA THR A 695 27.54 -18.18 -6.44
C THR A 695 26.43 -18.77 -7.29
N CYS A 696 26.73 -19.17 -8.52
CA CYS A 696 25.74 -19.81 -9.39
C CYS A 696 25.21 -21.09 -8.73
N THR A 697 23.89 -21.31 -8.80
CA THR A 697 23.22 -22.42 -8.10
C THR A 697 23.24 -23.73 -8.86
N ASP A 698 23.63 -23.72 -10.14
CA ASP A 698 23.79 -24.94 -10.94
C ASP A 698 24.86 -25.86 -10.30
N PRO A 699 24.60 -27.17 -10.13
CA PRO A 699 25.60 -28.08 -9.58
C PRO A 699 26.84 -28.26 -10.47
N ARG A 700 26.74 -27.93 -11.77
CA ARG A 700 27.89 -27.96 -12.68
C ARG A 700 28.78 -26.75 -12.48
N THR A 701 30.07 -27.02 -12.27
CA THR A 701 31.09 -25.98 -12.05
C THR A 701 31.40 -25.17 -13.30
N ASP A 702 31.15 -25.73 -14.48
CA ASP A 702 31.32 -25.08 -15.79
C ASP A 702 30.06 -24.35 -16.28
N ALA A 703 28.97 -24.37 -15.50
CA ALA A 703 27.73 -23.68 -15.82
C ALA A 703 27.62 -22.33 -15.08
N LEU A 704 27.40 -21.28 -15.86
CA LEU A 704 27.06 -19.93 -15.41
C LEU A 704 25.55 -19.69 -15.55
N GLY A 705 25.02 -18.72 -14.81
CA GLY A 705 23.60 -18.42 -14.76
C GLY A 705 23.30 -16.92 -14.65
N GLN A 706 22.04 -16.59 -14.47
CA GLN A 706 21.62 -15.20 -14.40
C GLN A 706 22.13 -14.54 -13.10
N ASN A 707 22.87 -13.43 -13.24
CA ASN A 707 23.35 -12.60 -12.14
C ASN A 707 24.14 -13.36 -11.06
N CYS A 708 25.02 -14.27 -11.47
CA CYS A 708 25.80 -15.11 -10.56
C CYS A 708 27.26 -15.27 -11.02
N SER A 709 28.11 -15.84 -10.15
CA SER A 709 29.52 -16.10 -10.43
C SER A 709 30.02 -17.50 -10.06
N ARG A 710 31.15 -17.88 -10.65
CA ARG A 710 31.97 -19.05 -10.31
C ARG A 710 33.35 -18.56 -9.90
N ALA A 711 33.78 -18.93 -8.70
CA ALA A 711 35.08 -18.54 -8.15
C ALA A 711 36.11 -19.68 -8.24
N ASN A 712 37.38 -19.34 -8.02
CA ASN A 712 38.51 -20.26 -7.94
C ASN A 712 38.86 -20.99 -9.24
N LEU A 713 38.67 -20.35 -10.39
CA LEU A 713 39.11 -20.89 -11.68
C LEU A 713 40.64 -20.76 -11.81
N SER A 714 41.23 -21.73 -12.50
CA SER A 714 42.68 -21.81 -12.71
C SER A 714 43.01 -22.60 -13.99
N ALA A 715 44.02 -22.17 -14.74
CA ALA A 715 44.60 -22.95 -15.82
C ALA A 715 46.10 -22.63 -15.99
N THR A 716 46.85 -23.55 -16.58
CA THR A 716 48.28 -23.37 -16.90
C THR A 716 48.47 -22.73 -18.28
N ALA A 717 49.58 -22.01 -18.47
CA ALA A 717 49.87 -21.24 -19.67
C ALA A 717 49.68 -22.08 -20.94
N GLY A 718 48.91 -21.53 -21.89
CA GLY A 718 48.54 -22.18 -23.15
C GLY A 718 47.25 -23.01 -23.10
N ASN A 719 46.67 -23.26 -21.91
CA ASN A 719 45.41 -24.00 -21.76
C ASN A 719 44.19 -23.09 -21.59
N LEU A 720 43.00 -23.70 -21.74
CA LEU A 720 41.70 -23.07 -21.61
C LEU A 720 40.92 -23.67 -20.43
N ASP A 721 40.21 -22.82 -19.70
CA ASP A 721 39.11 -23.20 -18.81
C ASP A 721 37.78 -22.82 -19.47
N TYR A 722 36.82 -23.74 -19.51
CA TYR A 722 35.61 -23.62 -20.32
C TYR A 722 34.37 -23.45 -19.45
N LEU A 723 33.52 -22.49 -19.83
CA LEU A 723 32.28 -22.17 -19.16
C LEU A 723 31.17 -21.99 -20.19
N TYR A 724 29.93 -22.22 -19.82
CA TYR A 724 28.79 -21.90 -20.68
C TYR A 724 27.65 -21.28 -19.89
N VAL A 725 26.78 -20.56 -20.60
CA VAL A 725 25.59 -19.92 -20.05
C VAL A 725 24.41 -20.14 -20.98
N TYR A 726 23.25 -20.48 -20.45
CA TYR A 726 22.01 -20.55 -21.24
C TYR A 726 21.30 -19.21 -21.21
N LEU A 727 21.06 -18.62 -22.38
CA LEU A 727 20.32 -17.37 -22.51
C LEU A 727 18.85 -17.60 -22.90
N PRO A 728 17.89 -17.07 -22.13
CA PRO A 728 16.47 -17.03 -22.51
C PRO A 728 16.23 -16.25 -23.82
N ALA A 729 15.09 -16.52 -24.46
CA ALA A 729 14.64 -15.68 -25.57
C ALA A 729 14.32 -14.26 -25.07
N GLY A 730 14.74 -13.25 -25.83
CA GLY A 730 14.52 -11.84 -25.49
C GLY A 730 15.62 -11.21 -24.62
N THR A 731 16.70 -11.92 -24.28
CA THR A 731 17.87 -11.32 -23.63
C THR A 731 18.45 -10.21 -24.52
N SER A 732 18.42 -8.97 -24.03
CA SER A 732 18.90 -7.80 -24.77
C SER A 732 20.40 -7.56 -24.60
N THR A 733 20.99 -8.00 -23.48
CA THR A 733 22.43 -7.87 -23.20
C THR A 733 22.93 -9.03 -22.35
N LEU A 734 24.12 -9.55 -22.66
CA LEU A 734 24.90 -10.43 -21.80
C LEU A 734 26.22 -9.74 -21.45
N LYS A 735 26.48 -9.54 -20.16
CA LYS A 735 27.77 -9.08 -19.64
C LYS A 735 28.49 -10.23 -18.95
N ILE A 736 29.77 -10.42 -19.31
CA ILE A 736 30.67 -11.41 -18.71
C ILE A 736 31.86 -10.65 -18.14
N THR A 737 32.17 -10.87 -16.86
CA THR A 737 33.29 -10.23 -16.18
C THR A 737 34.16 -11.24 -15.47
N THR A 738 35.46 -10.97 -15.41
CA THR A 738 36.40 -11.73 -14.58
C THR A 738 37.06 -10.82 -13.55
N SER A 739 37.35 -11.33 -12.36
CA SER A 739 38.01 -10.58 -11.28
C SER A 739 38.74 -11.51 -10.30
N GLY A 740 39.60 -10.94 -9.46
CA GLY A 740 40.37 -11.69 -8.46
C GLY A 740 41.47 -12.57 -9.06
N GLY A 741 42.13 -13.35 -8.21
CA GLY A 741 43.19 -14.28 -8.63
C GLY A 741 44.52 -13.63 -9.02
N THR A 742 45.41 -14.45 -9.58
CA THR A 742 46.75 -14.08 -10.07
C THR A 742 46.94 -14.57 -11.51
N GLY A 743 47.97 -14.07 -12.21
CA GLY A 743 48.27 -14.45 -13.59
C GLY A 743 47.62 -13.54 -14.64
N THR A 744 47.56 -14.02 -15.89
CA THR A 744 46.87 -13.34 -16.99
C THR A 744 45.92 -14.33 -17.69
N ALA A 745 44.62 -14.05 -17.58
CA ALA A 745 43.55 -14.86 -18.16
C ALA A 745 42.78 -14.02 -19.18
N TYR A 746 42.87 -14.38 -20.46
CA TYR A 746 42.09 -13.74 -21.53
C TYR A 746 40.70 -14.35 -21.62
N LEU A 747 39.70 -13.50 -21.74
CA LEU A 747 38.30 -13.92 -21.81
C LEU A 747 37.86 -13.96 -23.28
N TYR A 748 37.29 -15.08 -23.71
CA TYR A 748 36.70 -15.25 -25.04
C TYR A 748 35.24 -15.69 -24.94
N TYR A 749 34.46 -15.28 -25.94
CA TYR A 749 33.04 -15.60 -26.09
C TYR A 749 32.75 -16.06 -27.51
N ASN A 750 31.87 -17.05 -27.66
CA ASN A 750 31.35 -17.51 -28.94
C ASN A 750 29.88 -17.96 -28.78
N ASP A 751 29.06 -17.70 -29.79
CA ASP A 751 27.61 -17.90 -29.75
C ASP A 751 27.14 -19.30 -30.18
N GLY A 752 27.99 -20.06 -30.88
CA GLY A 752 27.61 -21.38 -31.43
C GLY A 752 28.60 -22.52 -31.18
N THR A 753 29.84 -22.24 -30.78
CA THR A 753 30.89 -23.25 -30.54
C THR A 753 31.75 -22.88 -29.33
N TRP A 754 32.56 -23.80 -28.80
CA TRP A 754 33.49 -23.47 -27.71
C TRP A 754 34.45 -22.35 -28.10
N ALA A 755 34.46 -21.29 -27.28
CA ALA A 755 35.34 -20.14 -27.50
C ALA A 755 36.82 -20.54 -27.33
N SER A 756 37.69 -20.02 -28.19
CA SER A 756 39.14 -20.20 -28.12
C SER A 756 39.85 -19.02 -28.78
N PRO A 757 41.18 -18.85 -28.60
CA PRO A 757 41.95 -17.83 -29.32
C PRO A 757 41.84 -17.93 -30.86
N SER A 758 41.45 -19.09 -31.38
CA SER A 758 41.25 -19.33 -32.82
C SER A 758 39.78 -19.35 -33.27
N ALA A 759 38.82 -19.25 -32.34
CA ALA A 759 37.39 -19.30 -32.65
C ALA A 759 36.58 -18.52 -31.59
N TYR A 760 36.27 -17.26 -31.86
CA TYR A 760 35.49 -16.38 -30.96
C TYR A 760 34.73 -15.30 -31.75
N THR A 761 33.68 -14.75 -31.16
CA THR A 761 32.92 -13.60 -31.68
C THR A 761 33.10 -12.35 -30.83
N ALA A 762 33.53 -12.49 -29.57
CA ALA A 762 34.01 -11.38 -28.74
C ALA A 762 35.15 -11.83 -27.82
N SER A 763 36.04 -10.92 -27.46
CA SER A 763 37.19 -11.19 -26.59
C SER A 763 37.58 -9.98 -25.75
N SER A 764 38.22 -10.23 -24.61
CA SER A 764 38.86 -9.23 -23.76
C SER A 764 40.22 -9.78 -23.31
N THR A 765 41.29 -9.13 -23.74
CA THR A 765 42.67 -9.62 -23.62
C THR A 765 43.58 -8.64 -22.86
N ASN A 766 43.04 -7.99 -21.83
CA ASN A 766 43.82 -7.07 -21.00
C ASN A 766 44.90 -7.84 -20.21
N SER A 767 45.98 -7.18 -19.83
CA SER A 767 46.95 -7.78 -18.89
C SER A 767 46.31 -8.04 -17.53
N GLY A 768 46.61 -9.19 -16.91
CA GLY A 768 46.01 -9.59 -15.64
C GLY A 768 44.74 -10.43 -15.79
N THR A 769 44.00 -10.57 -14.70
CA THR A 769 42.81 -11.43 -14.60
C THR A 769 41.48 -10.67 -14.68
N THR A 770 41.51 -9.34 -14.77
CA THR A 770 40.30 -8.52 -14.88
C THR A 770 39.94 -8.29 -16.34
N GLN A 771 38.85 -8.92 -16.78
CA GLN A 771 38.33 -8.85 -18.15
C GLN A 771 36.85 -8.49 -18.13
N SER A 772 36.36 -7.93 -19.24
CA SER A 772 34.94 -7.65 -19.41
C SER A 772 34.54 -7.76 -20.88
N ILE A 773 33.47 -8.49 -21.16
CA ILE A 773 32.80 -8.56 -22.46
C ILE A 773 31.33 -8.19 -22.26
N THR A 774 30.80 -7.37 -23.16
CA THR A 774 29.35 -7.09 -23.25
C THR A 774 28.88 -7.47 -24.65
N VAL A 775 27.90 -8.35 -24.73
CA VAL A 775 27.27 -8.79 -25.99
C VAL A 775 25.84 -8.24 -26.03
N THR A 776 25.53 -7.44 -27.04
CA THR A 776 24.21 -6.84 -27.24
C THR A 776 23.38 -7.68 -28.22
N ASN A 777 22.08 -7.81 -27.94
CA ASN A 777 21.12 -8.63 -28.70
C ASN A 777 21.59 -10.07 -28.95
N PRO A 778 22.09 -10.80 -27.94
CA PRO A 778 22.47 -12.19 -28.14
C PRO A 778 21.25 -13.02 -28.53
N THR A 779 21.46 -14.00 -29.42
CA THR A 779 20.45 -15.01 -29.72
C THR A 779 20.15 -15.83 -28.44
N ALA A 780 19.01 -16.53 -28.40
CA ALA A 780 18.66 -17.45 -27.30
C ALA A 780 19.42 -18.79 -27.41
N GLY A 781 19.69 -19.44 -26.28
CA GLY A 781 20.37 -20.74 -26.21
C GLY A 781 21.72 -20.72 -25.50
N TYR A 782 22.49 -21.80 -25.65
CA TYR A 782 23.79 -21.96 -24.99
C TYR A 782 24.88 -21.09 -25.61
N ARG A 783 25.55 -20.29 -24.78
CA ARG A 783 26.70 -19.47 -25.16
C ARG A 783 27.94 -19.97 -24.46
N TYR A 784 29.05 -19.91 -25.16
CA TYR A 784 30.29 -20.53 -24.76
C TYR A 784 31.31 -19.46 -24.42
N VAL A 785 31.91 -19.60 -23.24
CA VAL A 785 32.87 -18.67 -22.64
C VAL A 785 34.13 -19.46 -22.30
N SER A 786 35.29 -18.86 -22.47
CA SER A 786 36.54 -19.49 -22.05
C SER A 786 37.53 -18.50 -21.45
N LEU A 787 38.28 -18.94 -20.45
CA LEU A 787 39.49 -18.27 -19.97
C LEU A 787 40.72 -18.93 -20.56
N TYR A 788 41.48 -18.20 -21.37
CA TYR A 788 42.77 -18.64 -21.89
C TYR A 788 43.90 -18.15 -20.99
N ALA A 789 44.72 -19.08 -20.51
CA ALA A 789 45.90 -18.77 -19.71
C ALA A 789 47.04 -18.24 -20.60
N GLN A 790 47.18 -16.92 -20.70
CA GLN A 790 48.36 -16.32 -21.33
C GLN A 790 49.61 -16.53 -20.46
N THR A 791 49.41 -16.52 -19.14
CA THR A 791 50.31 -17.11 -18.14
C THR A 791 49.47 -18.05 -17.27
N ASP A 792 50.10 -18.88 -16.46
CA ASP A 792 49.40 -19.59 -15.38
C ASP A 792 48.54 -18.59 -14.59
N PHE A 793 47.27 -18.94 -14.34
CA PHE A 793 46.36 -18.17 -13.51
C PHE A 793 45.67 -19.06 -12.49
N SER A 794 45.31 -18.47 -11.34
CA SER A 794 44.59 -19.18 -10.27
C SER A 794 43.76 -18.20 -9.44
N GLY A 795 42.65 -18.68 -8.88
CA GLY A 795 41.77 -17.90 -8.00
C GLY A 795 40.86 -16.91 -8.73
N VAL A 796 40.66 -17.08 -10.04
CA VAL A 796 39.85 -16.15 -10.85
C VAL A 796 38.37 -16.42 -10.65
N THR A 797 37.57 -15.37 -10.53
CA THR A 797 36.11 -15.43 -10.47
C THR A 797 35.52 -14.94 -11.78
N VAL A 798 34.57 -15.69 -12.36
CA VAL A 798 33.85 -15.33 -13.59
C VAL A 798 32.38 -15.12 -13.26
N GLY A 799 31.81 -14.00 -13.72
CA GLY A 799 30.43 -13.62 -13.47
C GLY A 799 29.67 -13.31 -14.76
N THR A 800 28.37 -13.63 -14.77
CA THR A 800 27.43 -13.30 -15.84
C THR A 800 26.25 -12.49 -15.34
N GLN A 801 25.87 -11.46 -16.10
CA GLN A 801 24.71 -10.62 -15.84
C GLN A 801 23.93 -10.47 -17.16
N PHE A 802 22.66 -10.86 -17.17
CA PHE A 802 21.78 -10.81 -18.34
C PHE A 802 20.31 -10.91 -17.96
#